data_AF-A0A2W0FMV0-F1
#
_entry.id   AF-A0A2W0FMV0-F1
#
_cell.length_a   1.000
_cell.length_b   1.000
_cell.length_c   1.000
_cell.angle_alpha   90.00
_cell.angle_beta   90.00
_cell.angle_gamma   90.00
#
_symmetry.space_group_name_H-M   'P 1'
#
loop_
_entity.id
_entity.type
_entity.pdbx_description
1 polymer ?
#
loop_
_entity_poly.entity_id
_entity_poly.type
_entity_poly.pdbx_seq_one_letter_code
_entity_poly.pdbx_strand_id
1 'polypeptide(L)'
;MLSNFPNGASPLSERFTLVLLAHEQPRALRRALRYYSEWPCRVLVVDSSSDSDNEIGAEFSDVLYLHLPTDGAEHFSGKLRQSIAMLKTPYMAMADVEDFLLREGVEQSLDFLETHCDYGACQGYSLAFEAHAQRVDYLRLDRKGEEDYCAESAEARLEVFTRHCPSLISAVTRTELLRQWYVSMPADFNPALQEIGHSYGLTVAAKVRLLPLPYGLHERHCASRLQSQQIAAQLSYRDAQARVEYERFAQALEALALDASDGEGIRQRTRDNLLAVGKYLASLPALETEKLIESTWDSLLEQPVRRFEPTQYVELPFYNQAFFEQLSTLEFLLHAVPSGRRQLEELEGVMLQQKELLRVQRNASAEPLDDRLQKAFELYAFNLPVVQQMSQSLQARGEEQRAQAVRGWEVRLQAASLAQCAKWFDTTRSGRLLHWLEAREPDAGQVEKIGRHLARHSGGPSFGILLLDLQADILKLQATFDSVINSYCRNFKIIVFTCGDLPAVTTPQNTLHFVKVDENNYVDKINQSVRQSDCDWLVMAQSGDELTPSGLYQASLELLAAPQCRAVAMDEIQRLPDGTLRDVFRPGFNLDQLQNCPALLAQHWLVRRDALVQAGGYSREFKGALEFDLLLRLIEQGGLDGLAHLAEPLLVCQAPMAQNNADERKALLRHLATRGYQADISAPVPGTHKIDYRFTERPLVSIILHGVKDLPALQRCLLSILQRTRYQRYEILLAEDPAYSAPLNDWLASQGQQAKRLRQFGIQPGLSAATLINTLSQQAKGEYLVTLAADSEVLNVNWIESLLNQVLRPEVGVVGGKLVDRQARVTQAGLIMGFNGSVGSAFVGEPKTSVGYLNRLVVEQNCSAVSFACLMIAKQLFDAADGVDDNLFAEGLGDVDLCLRIGQGGYLTVWTPHVQVIQPGLLESSPSALQALQDKWSQVLEHDRFYNKNLTLQGRGYGLGPVAAVPWMELLEQSAG
;
A
#
# COMPACT_ATOMS: atom_id res chain seq x y z
N MET A 1 -11.60 -18.80 42.16
CA MET A 1 -11.84 -19.45 43.48
C MET A 1 -10.74 -19.04 44.45
N LEU A 2 -11.04 -19.07 45.74
CA LEU A 2 -10.35 -18.44 46.87
C LEU A 2 -8.82 -18.63 46.89
N SER A 3 -8.12 -17.50 47.08
CA SER A 3 -6.67 -17.41 47.26
C SER A 3 -6.22 -18.03 48.59
N ASN A 4 -5.42 -19.08 48.54
CA ASN A 4 -4.60 -19.51 49.67
C ASN A 4 -3.31 -18.68 49.67
N PHE A 5 -3.37 -17.43 50.17
CA PHE A 5 -2.16 -16.68 50.49
C PHE A 5 -1.64 -17.11 51.87
N PRO A 6 -0.31 -17.27 52.06
CA PRO A 6 0.28 -17.26 53.38
C PRO A 6 -0.02 -15.91 54.06
N ASN A 7 -0.60 -15.96 55.26
CA ASN A 7 -0.84 -14.78 56.10
C ASN A 7 0.46 -13.97 56.29
N GLY A 8 0.59 -12.82 55.63
CA GLY A 8 1.65 -11.83 55.92
C GLY A 8 2.32 -11.10 54.74
N ALA A 9 2.03 -11.43 53.48
CA ALA A 9 2.64 -10.74 52.33
C ALA A 9 1.93 -9.41 51.98
N SER A 10 2.70 -8.35 51.66
CA SER A 10 2.15 -7.10 51.11
C SER A 10 1.33 -7.34 49.83
N PRO A 11 0.35 -6.48 49.50
CA PRO A 11 -0.39 -6.55 48.24
C PRO A 11 0.53 -6.60 47.01
N LEU A 12 0.12 -7.30 45.95
CA LEU A 12 0.91 -7.41 44.70
C LEU A 12 1.25 -6.03 44.10
N SER A 13 0.34 -5.06 44.22
CA SER A 13 0.54 -3.66 43.81
C SER A 13 1.62 -2.90 44.58
N GLU A 14 2.05 -3.39 45.73
CA GLU A 14 3.19 -2.84 46.49
C GLU A 14 4.50 -3.59 46.19
N ARG A 15 4.41 -4.83 45.71
CA ARG A 15 5.54 -5.73 45.44
C ARG A 15 6.04 -5.67 43.99
N PHE A 16 5.13 -5.47 43.03
CA PHE A 16 5.39 -5.66 41.62
C PHE A 16 4.78 -4.55 40.74
N THR A 17 5.54 -4.08 39.75
CA THR A 17 5.05 -3.21 38.66
C THR A 17 5.27 -3.88 37.31
N LEU A 18 4.20 -3.99 36.51
CA LEU A 18 4.29 -4.35 35.10
C LEU A 18 4.53 -3.09 34.27
N VAL A 19 5.55 -3.10 33.42
CA VAL A 19 5.84 -2.01 32.49
C VAL A 19 5.45 -2.43 31.08
N LEU A 20 4.48 -1.75 30.48
CA LEU A 20 4.01 -1.97 29.12
C LEU A 20 4.65 -0.97 28.16
N LEU A 21 5.17 -1.47 27.04
CA LEU A 21 5.86 -0.68 26.03
C LEU A 21 4.97 -0.54 24.79
N ALA A 22 4.65 0.69 24.40
CA ALA A 22 3.80 0.97 23.23
C ALA A 22 4.50 1.90 22.23
N HIS A 23 4.26 1.66 20.94
CA HIS A 23 4.69 2.53 19.85
C HIS A 23 3.77 2.36 18.63
N GLU A 24 2.98 3.39 18.30
CA GLU A 24 2.06 3.39 17.15
C GLU A 24 1.05 2.23 17.16
N GLN A 25 0.67 1.76 18.35
CA GLN A 25 -0.14 0.55 18.58
C GLN A 25 -1.28 0.77 19.59
N PRO A 26 -2.17 1.76 19.39
CA PRO A 26 -3.19 2.11 20.38
C PRO A 26 -4.14 0.95 20.72
N ARG A 27 -4.45 0.06 19.77
CA ARG A 27 -5.33 -1.09 20.01
C ARG A 27 -4.67 -2.20 20.80
N ALA A 28 -3.41 -2.50 20.49
CA ALA A 28 -2.65 -3.50 21.24
C ALA A 28 -2.51 -3.03 22.70
N LEU A 29 -2.22 -1.73 22.89
CA LEU A 29 -2.17 -1.13 24.22
C LEU A 29 -3.47 -1.30 25.00
N ARG A 30 -4.62 -0.89 24.44
CA ARG A 30 -5.90 -1.05 25.15
C ARG A 30 -6.29 -2.51 25.38
N ARG A 31 -5.95 -3.43 24.46
CA ARG A 31 -6.12 -4.87 24.67
C ARG A 31 -5.27 -5.38 25.83
N ALA A 32 -4.00 -5.01 25.87
CA ALA A 32 -3.10 -5.37 26.96
C ALA A 32 -3.63 -4.84 28.29
N LEU A 33 -4.05 -3.56 28.35
CA LEU A 33 -4.66 -2.98 29.54
C LEU A 33 -5.92 -3.72 29.97
N ARG A 34 -6.78 -4.15 29.03
CA ARG A 34 -7.94 -4.98 29.35
C ARG A 34 -7.54 -6.30 29.98
N TYR A 35 -6.55 -6.99 29.41
CA TYR A 35 -6.03 -8.25 29.95
C TYR A 35 -5.43 -8.08 31.36
N TYR A 36 -4.58 -7.07 31.55
CA TYR A 36 -3.92 -6.83 32.84
C TYR A 36 -4.81 -6.12 33.87
N SER A 37 -5.98 -5.60 33.49
CA SER A 37 -6.92 -4.96 34.45
C SER A 37 -7.45 -5.90 35.52
N GLU A 38 -7.40 -7.22 35.27
CA GLU A 38 -7.78 -8.24 36.25
C GLU A 38 -6.65 -8.55 37.26
N TRP A 39 -5.46 -7.98 37.06
CA TRP A 39 -4.30 -8.20 37.92
C TRP A 39 -4.24 -7.12 38.99
N PRO A 40 -4.14 -7.50 40.28
CA PRO A 40 -4.02 -6.53 41.37
C PRO A 40 -2.59 -5.97 41.50
N CYS A 41 -1.95 -5.60 40.39
CA CYS A 41 -0.60 -5.04 40.33
C CYS A 41 -0.59 -3.59 39.80
N ARG A 42 0.51 -2.87 39.99
CA ARG A 42 0.71 -1.57 39.32
C ARG A 42 1.06 -1.80 37.86
N VAL A 43 0.46 -1.01 36.98
CA VAL A 43 0.79 -1.00 35.55
C VAL A 43 1.31 0.38 35.19
N LEU A 44 2.50 0.41 34.59
CA LEU A 44 3.11 1.59 34.01
C LEU A 44 3.13 1.43 32.49
N VAL A 45 2.53 2.35 31.75
CA VAL A 45 2.61 2.39 30.30
C VAL A 45 3.66 3.42 29.89
N VAL A 46 4.60 2.99 29.06
CA VAL A 46 5.59 3.84 28.39
C VAL A 46 5.21 3.89 26.92
N ASP A 47 4.52 4.96 26.52
CA ASP A 47 4.00 5.13 25.17
C ASP A 47 4.87 6.09 24.38
N SER A 48 5.47 5.59 23.30
CA SER A 48 6.36 6.36 22.43
C SER A 48 5.74 6.76 21.09
N SER A 49 4.43 6.57 20.95
CA SER A 49 3.64 6.96 19.80
C SER A 49 3.66 8.48 19.59
N SER A 50 3.48 8.91 18.35
CA SER A 50 3.33 10.31 17.98
C SER A 50 2.13 10.96 18.68
N ASP A 51 0.98 10.28 18.64
CA ASP A 51 -0.26 10.73 19.27
C ASP A 51 -0.44 10.12 20.68
N SER A 52 -0.99 10.91 21.61
CA SER A 52 -1.34 10.44 22.96
C SER A 52 -2.76 9.88 23.03
N ASP A 53 -2.97 8.85 23.87
CA ASP A 53 -4.32 8.36 24.19
C ASP A 53 -4.79 8.91 25.54
N ASN A 54 -5.42 10.08 25.49
CA ASN A 54 -5.86 10.82 26.69
C ASN A 54 -7.00 10.13 27.47
N GLU A 55 -7.67 9.13 26.88
CA GLU A 55 -8.77 8.42 27.54
C GLU A 55 -8.31 7.28 28.44
N ILE A 56 -7.06 6.80 28.28
CA ILE A 56 -6.55 5.66 29.07
C ILE A 56 -6.64 5.93 30.57
N GLY A 57 -6.29 7.13 31.03
CA GLY A 57 -6.36 7.47 32.46
C GLY A 57 -7.79 7.52 33.01
N ALA A 58 -8.79 7.72 32.15
CA ALA A 58 -10.20 7.70 32.54
C ALA A 58 -10.79 6.28 32.51
N GLU A 59 -10.38 5.45 31.55
CA GLU A 59 -10.86 4.07 31.39
C GLU A 59 -10.16 3.09 32.36
N PHE A 60 -8.87 3.33 32.66
CA PHE A 60 -8.04 2.49 33.51
C PHE A 60 -7.42 3.31 34.65
N SER A 61 -8.18 3.52 35.73
CA SER A 61 -7.80 4.41 36.84
C SER A 61 -6.53 3.99 37.60
N ASP A 62 -6.16 2.71 37.55
CA ASP A 62 -5.00 2.14 38.26
C ASP A 62 -3.73 2.09 37.38
N VAL A 63 -3.78 2.65 36.17
CA VAL A 63 -2.67 2.68 35.20
C VAL A 63 -1.96 4.02 35.26
N LEU A 64 -0.64 3.99 35.40
CA LEU A 64 0.21 5.16 35.20
C LEU A 64 0.59 5.25 33.71
N TYR A 65 -0.02 6.18 32.98
CA TYR A 65 0.26 6.39 31.56
C TYR A 65 1.29 7.51 31.34
N LEU A 66 2.44 7.17 30.75
CA LEU A 66 3.49 8.13 30.36
C LEU A 66 3.59 8.19 28.84
N HIS A 67 3.12 9.28 28.25
CA HIS A 67 3.31 9.59 26.82
C HIS A 67 4.63 10.34 26.62
N LEU A 68 5.53 9.73 25.85
CA LEU A 68 6.88 10.20 25.57
C LEU A 68 7.11 10.08 24.04
N PRO A 69 6.58 10.99 23.21
CA PRO A 69 6.65 10.89 21.74
C PRO A 69 8.10 10.93 21.22
N THR A 70 8.34 10.36 20.04
CA THR A 70 9.71 10.17 19.47
C THR A 70 10.23 11.36 18.65
N ASP A 71 9.57 12.51 18.76
CA ASP A 71 9.95 13.74 18.08
C ASP A 71 11.06 14.49 18.85
N GLY A 72 12.30 13.98 18.81
CA GLY A 72 13.46 14.62 19.44
C GLY A 72 14.77 13.82 19.32
N ALA A 73 15.88 14.38 19.83
CA ALA A 73 17.20 13.73 19.89
C ALA A 73 17.29 12.60 20.96
N GLU A 74 16.19 12.30 21.67
CA GLU A 74 16.13 11.30 22.73
C GLU A 74 15.60 9.95 22.21
N HIS A 75 16.48 8.96 22.25
CA HIS A 75 16.19 7.58 21.85
C HIS A 75 15.34 6.83 22.91
N PHE A 76 14.64 5.78 22.49
CA PHE A 76 13.72 4.97 23.30
C PHE A 76 14.33 4.46 24.62
N SER A 77 15.62 4.09 24.63
CA SER A 77 16.38 3.70 25.82
C SER A 77 16.45 4.78 26.90
N GLY A 78 16.51 6.06 26.51
CA GLY A 78 16.45 7.19 27.45
C GLY A 78 15.12 7.26 28.17
N LYS A 79 14.02 7.03 27.45
CA LYS A 79 12.65 7.00 27.97
C LYS A 79 12.44 5.84 28.95
N LEU A 80 12.97 4.66 28.62
CA LEU A 80 12.95 3.50 29.52
C LEU A 80 13.73 3.78 30.81
N ARG A 81 14.93 4.38 30.73
CA ARG A 81 15.71 4.75 31.91
C ARG A 81 14.92 5.66 32.85
N GLN A 82 14.29 6.71 32.31
CA GLN A 82 13.47 7.63 33.08
C GLN A 82 12.29 6.90 33.75
N SER A 83 11.62 6.03 33.00
CA SER A 83 10.45 5.29 33.47
C SER A 83 10.79 4.31 34.60
N ILE A 84 11.89 3.55 34.47
CA ILE A 84 12.35 2.58 35.49
C ILE A 84 12.80 3.31 36.77
N ALA A 85 13.39 4.50 36.66
CA ALA A 85 13.79 5.30 37.81
C ALA A 85 12.60 5.74 38.68
N MET A 86 11.39 5.82 38.12
CA MET A 86 10.16 6.22 38.83
C MET A 86 9.51 5.08 39.63
N LEU A 87 9.87 3.83 39.34
CA LEU A 87 9.28 2.67 40.00
C LEU A 87 9.60 2.68 41.49
N LYS A 88 8.67 2.22 42.32
CA LYS A 88 8.87 2.11 43.79
C LYS A 88 8.77 0.67 44.30
N THR A 89 8.27 -0.23 43.47
CA THR A 89 8.11 -1.65 43.82
C THR A 89 9.47 -2.35 43.78
N PRO A 90 9.72 -3.33 44.66
CA PRO A 90 10.96 -4.09 44.68
C PRO A 90 11.17 -4.97 43.44
N TYR A 91 10.09 -5.36 42.77
CA TYR A 91 10.13 -6.15 41.54
C TYR A 91 9.41 -5.48 40.38
N MET A 92 9.82 -5.82 39.16
CA MET A 92 9.17 -5.41 37.92
C MET A 92 9.32 -6.48 36.82
N ALA A 93 8.46 -6.42 35.81
CA ALA A 93 8.65 -7.10 34.52
C ALA A 93 8.25 -6.15 33.40
N MET A 94 8.76 -6.40 32.18
CA MET A 94 8.42 -5.61 30.99
C MET A 94 7.75 -6.49 29.94
N ALA A 95 6.76 -5.95 29.25
CA ALA A 95 6.15 -6.60 28.10
C ALA A 95 5.85 -5.56 27.02
N ASP A 96 6.00 -5.98 25.77
CA ASP A 96 5.43 -5.23 24.65
C ASP A 96 3.90 -5.33 24.74
N VAL A 97 3.19 -4.30 24.28
CA VAL A 97 1.71 -4.30 24.30
C VAL A 97 1.08 -5.36 23.39
N GLU A 98 1.86 -5.94 22.47
CA GLU A 98 1.42 -7.10 21.70
C GLU A 98 1.61 -8.45 22.43
N ASP A 99 2.39 -8.47 23.51
CA ASP A 99 2.75 -9.66 24.28
C ASP A 99 1.88 -9.83 25.54
N PHE A 100 1.74 -11.08 25.99
CA PHE A 100 0.97 -11.44 27.18
C PHE A 100 1.81 -12.26 28.16
N LEU A 101 2.01 -11.73 29.37
CA LEU A 101 2.54 -12.50 30.49
C LEU A 101 1.40 -13.23 31.19
N LEU A 102 1.67 -14.43 31.68
CA LEU A 102 0.69 -15.26 32.37
C LEU A 102 0.80 -15.05 33.88
N ARG A 103 -0.34 -14.76 34.52
CA ARG A 103 -0.41 -14.34 35.92
C ARG A 103 0.27 -15.33 36.86
N GLU A 104 -0.09 -16.60 36.74
CA GLU A 104 0.45 -17.67 37.59
C GLU A 104 1.97 -17.82 37.41
N GLY A 105 2.49 -17.59 36.20
CA GLY A 105 3.92 -17.63 35.93
C GLY A 105 4.66 -16.47 36.59
N VAL A 106 4.12 -15.25 36.51
CA VAL A 106 4.66 -14.06 37.17
C VAL A 106 4.62 -14.20 38.69
N GLU A 107 3.49 -14.65 39.26
CA GLU A 107 3.35 -14.84 40.71
C GLU A 107 4.33 -15.91 41.24
N GLN A 108 4.50 -17.04 40.53
CA GLN A 108 5.48 -18.07 40.93
C GLN A 108 6.93 -17.60 40.80
N SER A 109 7.25 -16.81 39.76
CA SER A 109 8.57 -16.20 39.62
C SER A 109 8.85 -15.19 40.73
N LEU A 110 7.84 -14.42 41.16
CA LEU A 110 7.93 -13.49 42.27
C LEU A 110 8.18 -14.23 43.59
N ASP A 111 7.39 -15.28 43.89
CA ASP A 111 7.52 -16.08 45.11
C ASP A 111 8.89 -16.78 45.19
N PHE A 112 9.42 -17.23 44.04
CA PHE A 112 10.78 -17.75 43.97
C PHE A 112 11.82 -16.69 44.36
N LEU A 113 11.75 -15.48 43.81
CA LEU A 113 12.72 -14.41 44.12
C LEU A 113 12.62 -13.93 45.56
N GLU A 114 11.45 -13.97 46.18
CA GLU A 114 11.30 -13.59 47.58
C GLU A 114 11.90 -14.60 48.55
N THR A 115 11.88 -15.88 48.16
CA THR A 115 12.49 -16.96 48.94
C THR A 115 13.98 -17.14 48.66
N HIS A 116 14.51 -16.54 47.57
CA HIS A 116 15.90 -16.66 47.14
C HIS A 116 16.53 -15.27 46.89
N CYS A 117 17.13 -14.70 47.95
CA CYS A 117 17.65 -13.33 47.93
C CYS A 117 18.87 -13.11 47.00
N ASP A 118 19.60 -14.17 46.67
CA ASP A 118 20.77 -14.19 45.79
C ASP A 118 20.42 -14.28 44.29
N TYR A 119 19.14 -14.49 43.95
CA TYR A 119 18.64 -14.44 42.58
C TYR A 119 18.10 -13.06 42.26
N GLY A 120 18.41 -12.59 41.04
CA GLY A 120 18.04 -11.27 40.56
C GLY A 120 16.88 -11.26 39.56
N ALA A 121 16.71 -12.35 38.82
CA ALA A 121 15.66 -12.50 37.82
C ALA A 121 15.12 -13.93 37.78
N CYS A 122 13.82 -14.06 37.51
CA CYS A 122 13.12 -15.33 37.39
C CYS A 122 12.01 -15.24 36.32
N GLN A 123 11.90 -16.24 35.46
CA GLN A 123 10.80 -16.40 34.51
C GLN A 123 10.48 -17.88 34.31
N GLY A 124 9.46 -18.21 33.53
CA GLY A 124 9.27 -19.56 32.98
C GLY A 124 9.52 -19.58 31.48
N TYR A 125 8.79 -20.44 30.77
CA TYR A 125 8.91 -20.60 29.32
C TYR A 125 7.77 -19.92 28.57
N SER A 126 8.11 -19.29 27.46
CA SER A 126 7.17 -18.60 26.59
C SER A 126 6.98 -19.28 25.24
N LEU A 127 5.81 -19.04 24.64
CA LEU A 127 5.52 -19.36 23.24
C LEU A 127 5.46 -18.09 22.40
N ALA A 128 5.62 -18.23 21.09
CA ALA A 128 5.22 -17.20 20.15
C ALA A 128 3.80 -17.47 19.67
N PHE A 129 3.08 -16.44 19.24
CA PHE A 129 1.81 -16.59 18.55
C PHE A 129 1.72 -15.69 17.32
N GLU A 130 0.90 -16.10 16.37
CA GLU A 130 0.48 -15.32 15.22
C GLU A 130 -1.05 -15.40 15.11
N ALA A 131 -1.71 -14.26 15.28
CA ALA A 131 -3.16 -14.18 15.17
C ALA A 131 -3.58 -13.99 13.70
N HIS A 132 -4.61 -14.73 13.31
CA HIS A 132 -5.30 -14.67 12.02
C HIS A 132 -6.76 -14.31 12.23
N ALA A 133 -7.51 -14.06 11.15
CA ALA A 133 -8.93 -13.71 11.26
C ALA A 133 -9.74 -14.78 12.03
N GLN A 134 -9.55 -16.06 11.74
CA GLN A 134 -10.34 -17.17 12.32
C GLN A 134 -9.52 -18.15 13.18
N ARG A 135 -8.22 -17.91 13.35
CA ARG A 135 -7.34 -18.80 14.11
C ARG A 135 -6.19 -18.07 14.80
N VAL A 136 -5.52 -18.75 15.71
CA VAL A 136 -4.25 -18.36 16.32
C VAL A 136 -3.26 -19.51 16.16
N ASP A 137 -2.12 -19.23 15.56
CA ASP A 137 -1.03 -20.19 15.41
C ASP A 137 -0.02 -19.96 16.55
N TYR A 138 0.21 -20.97 17.37
CA TYR A 138 1.25 -20.96 18.41
C TYR A 138 2.51 -21.61 17.91
N LEU A 139 3.64 -20.95 18.10
CA LEU A 139 4.94 -21.37 17.59
C LEU A 139 5.95 -21.47 18.71
N ARG A 140 6.95 -22.34 18.55
CA ARG A 140 8.02 -22.49 19.52
C ARG A 140 8.87 -21.23 19.57
N LEU A 141 8.89 -20.57 20.73
CA LEU A 141 9.82 -19.46 21.02
C LEU A 141 10.98 -19.97 21.86
N ASP A 142 10.68 -20.41 23.09
CA ASP A 142 11.71 -20.95 23.97
C ASP A 142 11.95 -22.44 23.74
N ARG A 143 13.20 -22.85 23.96
CA ARG A 143 13.62 -24.25 23.99
C ARG A 143 13.96 -24.63 25.42
N LYS A 144 13.77 -25.91 25.75
CA LYS A 144 14.25 -26.41 27.03
C LYS A 144 15.78 -26.47 26.99
N GLY A 145 16.41 -25.87 27.99
CA GLY A 145 17.87 -25.77 28.11
C GLY A 145 18.27 -25.67 29.57
N GLU A 146 19.35 -24.93 29.85
CA GLU A 146 19.73 -24.65 31.23
C GLU A 146 18.64 -23.82 31.93
N GLU A 147 18.23 -24.27 33.10
CA GLU A 147 17.18 -23.64 33.91
C GLU A 147 17.76 -22.88 35.12
N ASP A 148 19.03 -23.11 35.47
CA ASP A 148 19.66 -22.54 36.67
C ASP A 148 21.02 -21.92 36.38
N TYR A 149 21.08 -20.59 36.37
CA TYR A 149 22.31 -19.83 36.20
C TYR A 149 22.81 -19.36 37.57
N CYS A 150 23.18 -20.33 38.41
CA CYS A 150 23.40 -20.12 39.85
C CYS A 150 24.87 -20.10 40.29
N ALA A 151 25.83 -20.18 39.35
CA ALA A 151 27.24 -20.12 39.67
C ALA A 151 27.61 -18.83 40.42
N GLU A 152 28.56 -18.91 41.35
CA GLU A 152 28.93 -17.78 42.20
C GLU A 152 29.62 -16.64 41.42
N SER A 153 30.51 -16.97 40.47
CA SER A 153 31.16 -15.96 39.62
C SER A 153 30.32 -15.60 38.39
N ALA A 154 30.32 -14.32 38.03
CA ALA A 154 29.66 -13.82 36.82
C ALA A 154 30.20 -14.49 35.55
N GLU A 155 31.50 -14.77 35.51
CA GLU A 155 32.17 -15.44 34.39
C GLU A 155 31.63 -16.86 34.17
N ALA A 156 31.45 -17.64 35.24
CA ALA A 156 30.90 -18.98 35.14
C ALA A 156 29.41 -18.96 34.73
N ARG A 157 28.63 -17.99 35.22
CA ARG A 157 27.23 -17.82 34.78
C ARG A 157 27.15 -17.51 33.28
N LEU A 158 28.00 -16.61 32.79
CA LEU A 158 28.06 -16.25 31.38
C LEU A 158 28.51 -17.40 30.47
N GLU A 159 29.46 -18.22 30.92
CA GLU A 159 29.89 -19.40 30.15
C GLU A 159 28.72 -20.34 29.88
N VAL A 160 27.84 -20.52 30.87
CA VAL A 160 26.63 -21.35 30.71
C VAL A 160 25.56 -20.62 29.88
N PHE A 161 25.38 -19.31 30.10
CA PHE A 161 24.43 -18.49 29.35
C PHE A 161 24.68 -18.53 27.84
N THR A 162 25.93 -18.40 27.40
CA THR A 162 26.30 -18.39 25.97
C THR A 162 25.92 -19.67 25.20
N ARG A 163 25.62 -20.77 25.91
CA ARG A 163 25.21 -22.06 25.31
C ARG A 163 23.74 -22.11 24.92
N HIS A 164 22.88 -21.29 25.54
CA HIS A 164 21.42 -21.34 25.38
C HIS A 164 20.75 -19.97 25.17
N CYS A 165 21.35 -18.90 25.70
CA CYS A 165 20.98 -17.50 25.53
C CYS A 165 19.47 -17.21 25.63
N PRO A 166 18.78 -17.55 26.75
CA PRO A 166 17.37 -17.21 26.90
C PRO A 166 17.19 -15.69 26.88
N SER A 167 16.10 -15.21 26.25
CA SER A 167 15.70 -13.80 26.39
C SER A 167 15.08 -13.61 27.77
N LEU A 168 15.64 -12.68 28.54
CA LEU A 168 15.19 -12.34 29.90
C LEU A 168 14.47 -10.99 29.97
N ILE A 169 14.12 -10.42 28.81
CA ILE A 169 13.54 -9.06 28.72
C ILE A 169 12.23 -8.93 29.51
N SER A 170 11.47 -10.03 29.60
CA SER A 170 10.21 -10.10 30.31
C SER A 170 10.30 -10.76 31.67
N ALA A 171 11.50 -11.12 32.15
CA ALA A 171 11.65 -11.79 33.43
C ALA A 171 11.21 -10.90 34.59
N VAL A 172 10.59 -11.52 35.61
CA VAL A 172 10.39 -10.84 36.90
C VAL A 172 11.77 -10.57 37.46
N THR A 173 12.06 -9.30 37.71
CA THR A 173 13.41 -8.85 38.02
C THR A 173 13.38 -7.92 39.22
N ARG A 174 14.41 -7.97 40.07
CA ARG A 174 14.62 -6.96 41.11
C ARG A 174 14.83 -5.59 40.46
N THR A 175 13.95 -4.64 40.77
CA THR A 175 13.92 -3.31 40.14
C THR A 175 15.27 -2.60 40.21
N GLU A 176 16.01 -2.77 41.32
CA GLU A 176 17.30 -2.13 41.52
C GLU A 176 18.38 -2.60 40.54
N LEU A 177 18.38 -3.88 40.16
CA LEU A 177 19.32 -4.41 39.18
C LEU A 177 19.09 -3.79 37.79
N LEU A 178 17.82 -3.64 37.40
CA LEU A 178 17.48 -2.97 36.14
C LEU A 178 17.79 -1.48 36.16
N ARG A 179 17.58 -0.78 37.27
CA ARG A 179 18.00 0.62 37.38
C ARG A 179 19.49 0.78 37.13
N GLN A 180 20.31 -0.05 37.79
CA GLN A 180 21.76 -0.03 37.63
C GLN A 180 22.16 -0.32 36.17
N TRP A 181 21.53 -1.33 35.56
CA TRP A 181 21.73 -1.67 34.16
C TRP A 181 21.39 -0.50 33.22
N TYR A 182 20.18 0.05 33.26
CA TYR A 182 19.75 1.11 32.34
C TYR A 182 20.48 2.45 32.55
N VAL A 183 21.01 2.71 33.75
CA VAL A 183 21.88 3.87 34.01
C VAL A 183 23.24 3.72 33.31
N SER A 184 23.79 2.51 33.27
CA SER A 184 25.11 2.23 32.68
C SER A 184 25.14 2.20 31.15
N MET A 185 24.00 1.93 30.50
CA MET A 185 23.91 1.80 29.04
C MET A 185 23.79 3.17 28.35
N PRO A 186 24.46 3.43 27.21
CA PRO A 186 24.26 4.65 26.43
C PRO A 186 22.80 4.86 26.01
N ALA A 187 22.35 6.12 26.00
CA ALA A 187 20.96 6.43 25.69
C ALA A 187 20.62 6.24 24.21
N ASP A 188 21.58 6.36 23.28
CA ASP A 188 21.42 6.29 21.81
C ASP A 188 21.67 4.90 21.21
N PHE A 189 21.56 3.87 22.03
CA PHE A 189 21.96 2.52 21.64
C PHE A 189 20.95 1.84 20.70
N ASN A 190 21.42 0.94 19.84
CA ASN A 190 20.56 0.16 18.96
C ASN A 190 19.59 -0.71 19.80
N PRO A 191 18.25 -0.55 19.66
CA PRO A 191 17.27 -1.29 20.45
C PRO A 191 17.45 -2.81 20.40
N ALA A 192 17.92 -3.33 19.25
CA ALA A 192 18.15 -4.75 19.07
C ALA A 192 19.24 -5.33 19.98
N LEU A 193 20.31 -4.57 20.18
CA LEU A 193 21.41 -4.96 21.06
C LEU A 193 21.06 -4.68 22.53
N GLN A 194 20.09 -3.82 22.79
CA GLN A 194 19.59 -3.53 24.12
C GLN A 194 18.92 -4.73 24.78
N GLU A 195 18.15 -5.55 24.03
CA GLU A 195 17.51 -6.77 24.55
C GLU A 195 18.53 -7.82 25.00
N ILE A 196 19.55 -8.07 24.16
CA ILE A 196 20.66 -8.97 24.53
C ILE A 196 21.45 -8.38 25.69
N GLY A 197 21.70 -7.08 25.66
CA GLY A 197 22.40 -6.39 26.74
C GLY A 197 21.68 -6.58 28.05
N HIS A 198 20.36 -6.45 28.07
CA HIS A 198 19.51 -6.69 29.23
C HIS A 198 19.72 -8.11 29.78
N SER A 199 19.60 -9.13 28.92
CA SER A 199 19.73 -10.54 29.33
C SER A 199 21.14 -10.88 29.81
N TYR A 200 22.16 -10.34 29.13
CA TYR A 200 23.56 -10.48 29.50
C TYR A 200 23.85 -9.78 30.83
N GLY A 201 23.42 -8.53 30.99
CA GLY A 201 23.63 -7.71 32.17
C GLY A 201 22.99 -8.30 33.42
N LEU A 202 21.77 -8.85 33.31
CA LEU A 202 21.13 -9.56 34.42
C LEU A 202 21.92 -10.79 34.85
N THR A 203 22.40 -11.58 33.89
CA THR A 203 23.18 -12.79 34.17
C THR A 203 24.54 -12.47 34.80
N VAL A 204 25.13 -11.33 34.44
CA VAL A 204 26.34 -10.81 35.11
C VAL A 204 26.02 -10.37 36.52
N ALA A 205 24.95 -9.60 36.71
CA ALA A 205 24.66 -8.93 37.97
C ALA A 205 24.17 -9.89 39.07
N ALA A 206 23.47 -10.98 38.72
CA ALA A 206 22.87 -11.88 39.70
C ALA A 206 22.63 -13.29 39.15
N LYS A 207 22.24 -14.22 40.04
CA LYS A 207 21.76 -15.55 39.64
C LYS A 207 20.39 -15.43 38.95
N VAL A 208 20.14 -16.29 37.97
CA VAL A 208 18.90 -16.31 37.17
C VAL A 208 18.29 -17.70 37.18
N ARG A 209 16.96 -17.76 37.29
CA ARG A 209 16.21 -19.02 37.29
C ARG A 209 15.15 -19.04 36.18
N LEU A 210 15.05 -20.15 35.46
CA LEU A 210 13.88 -20.50 34.66
C LEU A 210 13.08 -21.59 35.38
N LEU A 211 11.78 -21.34 35.55
CA LEU A 211 10.85 -22.28 36.15
C LEU A 211 10.18 -23.14 35.06
N PRO A 212 9.93 -24.43 35.32
CA PRO A 212 9.29 -25.35 34.36
C PRO A 212 7.77 -25.11 34.28
N LEU A 213 7.36 -23.89 33.94
CA LEU A 213 5.98 -23.42 33.91
C LEU A 213 5.73 -22.49 32.70
N PRO A 214 4.47 -22.29 32.28
CA PRO A 214 4.13 -21.36 31.21
C PRO A 214 4.23 -19.93 31.73
N TYR A 215 4.90 -19.05 30.98
CA TYR A 215 5.23 -17.70 31.43
C TYR A 215 4.67 -16.60 30.54
N GLY A 216 4.82 -16.71 29.22
CA GLY A 216 4.36 -15.66 28.32
C GLY A 216 4.03 -16.14 26.92
N LEU A 217 3.28 -15.31 26.20
CA LEU A 217 2.97 -15.44 24.78
C LEU A 217 3.44 -14.17 24.09
N HIS A 218 4.27 -14.32 23.06
CA HIS A 218 4.81 -13.18 22.35
C HIS A 218 4.37 -13.13 20.90
N GLU A 219 4.02 -11.95 20.41
CA GLU A 219 3.63 -11.77 19.02
C GLU A 219 4.85 -11.94 18.10
N ARG A 220 4.68 -12.69 17.00
CA ARG A 220 5.77 -13.11 16.12
C ARG A 220 6.46 -11.96 15.36
N HIS A 221 5.72 -10.93 15.00
CA HIS A 221 6.13 -9.81 14.13
C HIS A 221 6.24 -8.46 14.87
N CYS A 222 6.45 -8.50 16.18
CA CYS A 222 6.58 -7.32 17.01
C CYS A 222 7.65 -6.36 16.45
N ALA A 223 7.23 -5.12 16.15
CA ALA A 223 8.06 -4.13 15.46
C ALA A 223 9.35 -3.75 16.23
N SER A 224 9.35 -3.97 17.55
CA SER A 224 10.46 -3.64 18.46
C SER A 224 11.50 -4.76 18.59
N ARG A 225 11.21 -5.99 18.14
CA ARG A 225 12.07 -7.17 18.33
C ARG A 225 12.77 -7.58 17.04
N LEU A 226 14.10 -7.54 17.04
CA LEU A 226 14.87 -8.14 15.93
C LEU A 226 14.87 -9.67 16.06
N GLN A 227 14.84 -10.33 14.90
CA GLN A 227 14.96 -11.79 14.82
C GLN A 227 16.40 -12.21 15.19
N SER A 228 16.55 -13.43 15.73
CA SER A 228 17.84 -14.00 16.16
C SER A 228 18.93 -13.91 15.08
N GLN A 229 18.56 -13.99 13.80
CA GLN A 229 19.50 -13.84 12.68
C GLN A 229 20.02 -12.42 12.47
N GLN A 230 19.15 -11.43 12.62
CA GLN A 230 19.52 -10.02 12.48
C GLN A 230 20.45 -9.61 13.61
N ILE A 231 20.14 -10.07 14.81
CA ILE A 231 21.00 -9.97 15.99
C ILE A 231 22.35 -10.65 15.73
N ALA A 232 22.36 -11.89 15.25
CA ALA A 232 23.59 -12.61 14.97
C ALA A 232 24.44 -11.91 13.89
N ALA A 233 23.82 -11.28 12.91
CA ALA A 233 24.50 -10.48 11.89
C ALA A 233 25.19 -9.24 12.51
N GLN A 234 24.54 -8.56 13.45
CA GLN A 234 25.12 -7.43 14.19
C GLN A 234 26.32 -7.87 15.05
N LEU A 235 26.24 -9.05 15.68
CA LEU A 235 27.30 -9.61 16.51
C LEU A 235 28.45 -10.27 15.72
N SER A 236 28.35 -10.40 14.38
CA SER A 236 29.31 -11.13 13.53
C SER A 236 30.11 -10.26 12.55
N TYR A 237 30.11 -8.93 12.70
CA TYR A 237 30.94 -7.98 11.94
C TYR A 237 30.74 -7.97 10.41
N ARG A 238 29.50 -8.08 9.93
CA ARG A 238 29.24 -8.16 8.48
C ARG A 238 29.49 -6.85 7.71
N ASP A 239 29.43 -5.69 8.37
CA ASP A 239 29.72 -4.39 7.77
C ASP A 239 30.41 -3.39 8.74
N ALA A 240 30.85 -2.25 8.20
CA ALA A 240 31.60 -1.25 8.96
C ALA A 240 30.78 -0.52 10.03
N GLN A 241 29.46 -0.36 9.84
CA GLN A 241 28.58 0.30 10.81
C GLN A 241 28.26 -0.66 11.96
N ALA A 242 27.90 -1.91 11.66
CA ALA A 242 27.70 -2.98 12.64
C ALA A 242 28.94 -3.17 13.53
N ARG A 243 30.15 -3.03 12.96
CA ARG A 243 31.40 -3.10 13.73
C ARG A 243 31.55 -1.94 14.74
N VAL A 244 31.16 -0.73 14.37
CA VAL A 244 31.19 0.44 15.27
C VAL A 244 30.17 0.25 16.40
N GLU A 245 28.95 -0.19 16.06
CA GLU A 245 27.90 -0.47 17.05
C GLU A 245 28.29 -1.60 18.01
N TYR A 246 28.90 -2.67 17.49
CA TYR A 246 29.44 -3.77 18.30
C TYR A 246 30.51 -3.29 19.29
N GLU A 247 31.48 -2.50 18.84
CA GLU A 247 32.57 -2.05 19.72
C GLU A 247 32.05 -1.11 20.81
N ARG A 248 31.07 -0.25 20.48
CA ARG A 248 30.36 0.55 21.48
C ARG A 248 29.60 -0.32 22.49
N PHE A 249 28.99 -1.43 22.02
CA PHE A 249 28.30 -2.38 22.89
C PHE A 249 29.25 -3.05 23.89
N ALA A 250 30.35 -3.60 23.37
CA ALA A 250 31.34 -4.30 24.17
C ALA A 250 31.94 -3.37 25.23
N GLN A 251 32.24 -2.12 24.88
CA GLN A 251 32.73 -1.11 25.82
C GLN A 251 31.73 -0.79 26.95
N ALA A 252 30.43 -0.74 26.65
CA ALA A 252 29.40 -0.52 27.66
C ALA A 252 29.31 -1.71 28.63
N LEU A 253 29.41 -2.95 28.12
CA LEU A 253 29.44 -4.16 28.94
C LEU A 253 30.72 -4.32 29.76
N GLU A 254 31.87 -3.88 29.24
CA GLU A 254 33.16 -3.88 29.95
C GLU A 254 33.11 -3.01 31.21
N ALA A 255 32.44 -1.86 31.16
CA ALA A 255 32.36 -0.92 32.28
C ALA A 255 31.57 -1.45 33.50
N LEU A 256 30.86 -2.57 33.34
CA LEU A 256 29.99 -3.19 34.34
C LEU A 256 30.63 -4.38 35.07
N ALA A 257 31.74 -4.93 34.57
CA ALA A 257 32.44 -6.03 35.23
C ALA A 257 33.16 -5.51 36.49
N LEU A 258 32.46 -5.53 37.62
CA LEU A 258 32.82 -4.86 38.87
C LEU A 258 34.00 -5.46 39.67
N ASP A 259 34.74 -6.44 39.15
CA ASP A 259 35.91 -7.00 39.84
C ASP A 259 37.00 -7.41 38.86
N ALA A 260 38.13 -6.68 38.85
CA ALA A 260 39.51 -7.20 38.82
C ALA A 260 40.53 -6.20 38.22
N SER A 261 41.73 -6.27 38.78
CA SER A 261 42.97 -5.54 38.46
C SER A 261 43.61 -5.86 37.08
N ASP A 262 42.85 -6.34 36.09
CA ASP A 262 43.34 -6.73 34.75
C ASP A 262 42.34 -6.37 33.63
N GLY A 263 42.36 -5.10 33.20
CA GLY A 263 41.38 -4.54 32.26
C GLY A 263 41.47 -5.06 30.81
N GLU A 264 42.60 -5.61 30.38
CA GLU A 264 42.76 -6.12 29.01
C GLU A 264 42.17 -7.54 28.85
N GLY A 265 42.29 -8.37 29.90
CA GLY A 265 41.67 -9.71 29.93
C GLY A 265 40.14 -9.68 29.96
N ILE A 266 39.53 -8.75 30.69
CA ILE A 266 38.06 -8.58 30.77
C ILE A 266 37.49 -8.24 29.39
N ARG A 267 38.13 -7.28 28.71
CA ARG A 267 37.77 -6.82 27.38
C ARG A 267 37.76 -7.94 26.34
N GLN A 268 38.78 -8.79 26.34
CA GLN A 268 38.84 -9.92 25.41
C GLN A 268 37.72 -10.94 25.71
N ARG A 269 37.50 -11.28 26.98
CA ARG A 269 36.45 -12.22 27.40
C ARG A 269 35.04 -11.75 27.05
N THR A 270 34.72 -10.47 27.26
CA THR A 270 33.41 -9.90 26.89
C THR A 270 33.16 -10.04 25.38
N ARG A 271 34.17 -9.76 24.55
CA ARG A 271 34.04 -9.96 23.09
C ARG A 271 33.87 -11.43 22.73
N ASP A 272 34.62 -12.33 23.34
CA ASP A 272 34.51 -13.76 23.08
C ASP A 272 33.11 -14.30 23.44
N ASN A 273 32.53 -13.84 24.55
CA ASN A 273 31.17 -14.19 24.96
C ASN A 273 30.12 -13.66 23.99
N LEU A 274 30.20 -12.39 23.58
CA LEU A 274 29.28 -11.81 22.59
C LEU A 274 29.33 -12.55 21.26
N LEU A 275 30.53 -12.96 20.82
CA LEU A 275 30.70 -13.78 19.63
C LEU A 275 30.10 -15.18 19.79
N ALA A 276 30.20 -15.77 20.99
CA ALA A 276 29.55 -17.05 21.29
C ALA A 276 28.02 -16.94 21.22
N VAL A 277 27.43 -15.88 21.78
CA VAL A 277 25.99 -15.56 21.64
C VAL A 277 25.63 -15.43 20.16
N GLY A 278 26.39 -14.65 19.40
CA GLY A 278 26.15 -14.47 17.96
C GLY A 278 26.21 -15.78 17.17
N LYS A 279 27.16 -16.67 17.49
CA LYS A 279 27.25 -18.02 16.90
C LYS A 279 26.07 -18.91 17.24
N TYR A 280 25.64 -18.91 18.50
CA TYR A 280 24.46 -19.66 18.93
C TYR A 280 23.21 -19.19 18.19
N LEU A 281 22.95 -17.88 18.17
CA LEU A 281 21.81 -17.30 17.47
C LEU A 281 21.86 -17.56 15.95
N ALA A 282 23.06 -17.56 15.35
CA ALA A 282 23.24 -17.93 13.94
C ALA A 282 23.00 -19.42 13.65
N SER A 283 23.15 -20.29 14.65
CA SER A 283 22.89 -21.73 14.53
C SER A 283 21.40 -22.07 14.61
N LEU A 284 20.57 -21.13 15.08
CA LEU A 284 19.13 -21.30 15.08
C LEU A 284 18.59 -21.25 13.64
N PRO A 285 17.59 -22.08 13.29
CA PRO A 285 17.00 -22.12 11.96
C PRO A 285 16.59 -20.72 11.48
N ALA A 286 16.91 -20.44 10.21
CA ALA A 286 16.80 -19.11 9.62
C ALA A 286 15.36 -18.62 9.40
N LEU A 287 14.41 -19.55 9.32
CA LEU A 287 13.01 -19.27 9.06
C LEU A 287 12.18 -20.37 9.73
N GLU A 288 11.03 -19.95 10.26
CA GLU A 288 9.99 -20.76 10.91
C GLU A 288 10.31 -21.14 12.36
N THR A 289 9.83 -20.32 13.30
CA THR A 289 9.45 -20.85 14.61
C THR A 289 8.50 -22.02 14.34
N GLU A 290 8.94 -23.22 14.71
CA GLU A 290 8.20 -24.46 14.50
C GLU A 290 6.78 -24.30 15.03
N LYS A 291 5.78 -24.38 14.15
CA LYS A 291 4.37 -24.31 14.55
C LYS A 291 4.10 -25.50 15.48
N LEU A 292 3.46 -25.22 16.60
CA LEU A 292 3.13 -26.21 17.63
C LEU A 292 1.65 -26.53 17.58
N ILE A 293 0.82 -25.49 17.66
CA ILE A 293 -0.64 -25.61 17.78
C ILE A 293 -1.29 -24.64 16.81
N GLU A 294 -2.25 -25.14 16.04
CA GLU A 294 -3.25 -24.34 15.36
C GLU A 294 -4.52 -24.32 16.21
N SER A 295 -4.98 -23.13 16.63
CA SER A 295 -6.24 -22.98 17.37
C SER A 295 -7.25 -22.21 16.54
N THR A 296 -8.31 -22.86 16.07
CA THR A 296 -9.41 -22.24 15.32
C THR A 296 -10.60 -21.99 16.24
N TRP A 297 -11.26 -20.85 16.12
CA TRP A 297 -12.49 -20.61 16.89
C TRP A 297 -13.70 -21.21 16.20
N ASP A 298 -14.42 -22.12 16.86
CA ASP A 298 -15.69 -22.64 16.37
C ASP A 298 -16.85 -21.82 16.94
N SER A 299 -17.52 -21.07 16.06
CA SER A 299 -18.64 -20.18 16.43
C SER A 299 -19.89 -20.92 16.90
N LEU A 300 -20.05 -22.21 16.54
CA LEU A 300 -21.16 -23.03 16.99
C LEU A 300 -20.88 -23.69 18.34
N LEU A 301 -19.62 -24.05 18.61
CA LEU A 301 -19.20 -24.65 19.88
C LEU A 301 -18.86 -23.61 20.95
N GLU A 302 -18.78 -22.33 20.58
CA GLU A 302 -18.37 -21.21 21.45
C GLU A 302 -17.00 -21.43 22.13
N GLN A 303 -16.16 -22.28 21.54
CA GLN A 303 -14.88 -22.74 22.08
C GLN A 303 -13.84 -22.93 20.98
N PRO A 304 -12.54 -22.80 21.32
CA PRO A 304 -11.46 -23.09 20.38
C PRO A 304 -11.28 -24.59 20.15
N VAL A 305 -11.07 -24.95 18.88
CA VAL A 305 -10.71 -26.29 18.41
C VAL A 305 -9.22 -26.27 18.07
N ARG A 306 -8.43 -27.11 18.76
CA ARG A 306 -6.98 -27.14 18.64
C ARG A 306 -6.49 -28.34 17.84
N ARG A 307 -5.59 -28.09 16.91
CA ARG A 307 -4.86 -29.10 16.14
C ARG A 307 -3.38 -28.99 16.46
N PHE A 308 -2.79 -30.12 16.86
CA PHE A 308 -1.39 -30.23 17.22
C PHE A 308 -0.62 -30.70 15.98
N GLU A 309 0.51 -30.07 15.68
CA GLU A 309 1.35 -30.51 14.55
C GLU A 309 1.82 -31.97 14.73
N PRO A 310 2.04 -32.74 13.65
CA PRO A 310 2.37 -34.17 13.75
C PRO A 310 3.70 -34.46 14.46
N THR A 311 4.67 -33.57 14.30
CA THR A 311 5.98 -33.63 14.98
C THR A 311 5.99 -32.60 16.09
N GLN A 312 5.82 -33.06 17.33
CA GLN A 312 6.03 -32.24 18.51
C GLN A 312 7.15 -32.83 19.34
N TYR A 313 8.23 -32.07 19.49
CA TYR A 313 9.15 -32.27 20.58
C TYR A 313 8.45 -31.75 21.84
N VAL A 314 7.73 -32.62 22.56
CA VAL A 314 7.09 -32.26 23.84
C VAL A 314 8.20 -32.09 24.89
N GLU A 315 8.95 -31.00 24.77
CA GLU A 315 10.02 -30.60 25.69
C GLU A 315 9.50 -29.60 26.74
N LEU A 316 8.35 -28.97 26.50
CA LEU A 316 7.79 -27.94 27.39
C LEU A 316 6.95 -28.59 28.52
N PRO A 317 7.26 -28.33 29.80
CA PRO A 317 6.77 -29.11 30.94
C PRO A 317 5.31 -28.83 31.38
N PHE A 318 4.51 -28.09 30.62
CA PHE A 318 3.25 -27.49 31.10
C PHE A 318 2.03 -27.60 30.17
N TYR A 319 2.02 -28.55 29.23
CA TYR A 319 0.81 -28.83 28.44
C TYR A 319 -0.26 -29.52 29.30
N ASN A 320 -1.07 -28.71 29.99
CA ASN A 320 -2.14 -29.15 30.87
C ASN A 320 -3.43 -28.34 30.65
N GLN A 321 -4.53 -28.78 31.25
CA GLN A 321 -5.83 -28.16 31.08
C GLN A 321 -5.84 -26.67 31.48
N ALA A 322 -5.21 -26.31 32.60
CA ALA A 322 -5.17 -24.93 33.09
C ALA A 322 -4.49 -23.98 32.08
N PHE A 323 -3.40 -24.43 31.46
CA PHE A 323 -2.73 -23.68 30.39
C PHE A 323 -3.65 -23.46 29.18
N PHE A 324 -4.34 -24.49 28.70
CA PHE A 324 -5.26 -24.35 27.56
C PHE A 324 -6.52 -23.53 27.88
N GLU A 325 -6.98 -23.50 29.13
CA GLU A 325 -8.04 -22.58 29.58
C GLU A 325 -7.57 -21.11 29.54
N GLN A 326 -6.32 -20.84 29.94
CA GLN A 326 -5.73 -19.50 29.77
C GLN A 326 -5.59 -19.11 28.31
N LEU A 327 -5.10 -20.02 27.45
CA LEU A 327 -5.06 -19.77 26.01
C LEU A 327 -6.45 -19.46 25.44
N SER A 328 -7.49 -20.18 25.86
CA SER A 328 -8.86 -19.94 25.40
C SER A 328 -9.39 -18.55 25.77
N THR A 329 -9.02 -18.03 26.95
CA THR A 329 -9.34 -16.66 27.37
C THR A 329 -8.60 -15.62 26.52
N LEU A 330 -7.31 -15.84 26.26
CA LEU A 330 -6.48 -14.96 25.43
C LEU A 330 -6.91 -14.96 23.97
N GLU A 331 -7.21 -16.12 23.39
CA GLU A 331 -7.74 -16.26 22.02
C GLU A 331 -9.04 -15.49 21.85
N PHE A 332 -9.96 -15.58 22.83
CA PHE A 332 -11.19 -14.78 22.81
C PHE A 332 -10.89 -13.28 22.75
N LEU A 333 -9.94 -12.80 23.57
CA LEU A 333 -9.55 -11.40 23.57
C LEU A 333 -8.84 -10.98 22.27
N LEU A 334 -7.98 -11.84 21.70
CA LEU A 334 -7.31 -11.62 20.43
C LEU A 334 -8.29 -11.42 19.27
N HIS A 335 -9.41 -12.15 19.26
CA HIS A 335 -10.47 -11.96 18.26
C HIS A 335 -11.44 -10.82 18.62
N ALA A 336 -11.78 -10.62 19.89
CA ALA A 336 -12.64 -9.51 20.31
C ALA A 336 -11.99 -8.13 20.08
N VAL A 337 -10.66 -8.05 20.22
CA VAL A 337 -9.87 -6.83 20.07
C VAL A 337 -8.66 -7.11 19.15
N PRO A 338 -8.85 -7.21 17.83
CA PRO A 338 -7.76 -7.52 16.92
C PRO A 338 -6.78 -6.34 16.83
N SER A 339 -5.48 -6.65 16.80
CA SER A 339 -4.42 -5.63 16.72
C SER A 339 -3.22 -6.02 15.87
N GLY A 340 -2.96 -7.32 15.69
CA GLY A 340 -1.80 -7.78 14.93
C GLY A 340 -1.96 -7.45 13.44
N ARG A 341 -0.88 -7.03 12.79
CA ARG A 341 -0.92 -6.59 11.38
C ARG A 341 -1.57 -7.63 10.46
N ARG A 342 -1.12 -8.88 10.54
CA ARG A 342 -1.63 -9.98 9.71
C ARG A 342 -3.11 -10.26 9.97
N GLN A 343 -3.50 -10.31 11.24
CA GLN A 343 -4.89 -10.48 11.65
C GLN A 343 -5.78 -9.37 11.08
N LEU A 344 -5.34 -8.11 11.18
CA LEU A 344 -6.07 -6.96 10.65
C LEU A 344 -6.14 -6.99 9.12
N GLU A 345 -5.07 -7.35 8.42
CA GLU A 345 -5.09 -7.50 6.95
C GLU A 345 -6.13 -8.56 6.51
N GLU A 346 -6.15 -9.73 7.15
CA GLU A 346 -7.13 -10.78 6.85
C GLU A 346 -8.57 -10.39 7.24
N LEU A 347 -8.75 -9.69 8.37
CA LEU A 347 -10.07 -9.27 8.84
C LEU A 347 -10.73 -8.23 7.94
N GLU A 348 -9.96 -7.45 7.16
CA GLU A 348 -10.54 -6.47 6.25
C GLU A 348 -11.43 -7.15 5.20
N GLY A 349 -10.93 -8.23 4.58
CA GLY A 349 -11.68 -9.03 3.62
C GLY A 349 -12.88 -9.73 4.25
N VAL A 350 -12.71 -10.30 5.44
CA VAL A 350 -13.79 -10.99 6.18
C VAL A 350 -14.92 -10.03 6.57
N MET A 351 -14.59 -8.85 7.11
CA MET A 351 -15.58 -7.85 7.50
C MET A 351 -16.28 -7.24 6.29
N LEU A 352 -15.57 -7.04 5.18
CA LEU A 352 -16.21 -6.63 3.92
C LEU A 352 -17.24 -7.66 3.46
N GLN A 353 -16.88 -8.94 3.46
CA GLN A 353 -17.81 -10.01 3.07
C GLN A 353 -19.03 -10.06 4.00
N GLN A 354 -18.85 -9.86 5.32
CA GLN A 354 -19.97 -9.71 6.25
C GLN A 354 -20.87 -8.53 5.85
N LYS A 355 -20.30 -7.36 5.53
CA LYS A 355 -21.09 -6.18 5.10
C LYS A 355 -21.88 -6.46 3.82
N GLU A 356 -21.28 -7.13 2.84
CA GLU A 356 -21.94 -7.51 1.59
C GLU A 356 -23.08 -8.50 1.81
N LEU A 357 -22.86 -9.52 2.66
CA LEU A 357 -23.90 -10.47 3.07
C LEU A 357 -25.07 -9.77 3.78
N LEU A 358 -24.83 -8.68 4.51
CA LEU A 358 -25.88 -7.94 5.22
C LEU A 358 -26.52 -6.82 4.40
N ARG A 359 -26.09 -6.62 3.15
CA ARG A 359 -26.65 -5.58 2.28
C ARG A 359 -28.14 -5.82 2.02
N VAL A 360 -28.91 -4.74 1.92
CA VAL A 360 -30.31 -4.81 1.53
C VAL A 360 -30.42 -5.29 0.07
N GLN A 361 -31.17 -6.36 -0.14
CA GLN A 361 -31.43 -6.93 -1.46
C GLN A 361 -32.77 -6.44 -1.98
N ARG A 362 -32.84 -6.01 -3.24
CA ARG A 362 -34.09 -5.65 -3.92
C ARG A 362 -34.68 -6.82 -4.70
N ASN A 363 -33.86 -7.83 -4.98
CA ASN A 363 -34.31 -9.05 -5.59
C ASN A 363 -35.17 -9.86 -4.60
N ALA A 364 -36.42 -10.12 -4.95
CA ALA A 364 -37.34 -10.93 -4.14
C ALA A 364 -36.92 -12.42 -4.07
N SER A 365 -36.09 -12.89 -5.01
CA SER A 365 -35.52 -14.25 -4.99
C SER A 365 -34.14 -14.32 -4.36
N ALA A 366 -33.61 -13.22 -3.81
CA ALA A 366 -32.33 -13.25 -3.11
C ALA A 366 -32.41 -14.15 -1.88
N GLU A 367 -31.25 -14.66 -1.46
CA GLU A 367 -31.15 -15.44 -0.24
C GLU A 367 -31.71 -14.66 0.96
N PRO A 368 -32.58 -15.28 1.79
CA PRO A 368 -33.17 -14.62 2.95
C PRO A 368 -32.11 -13.98 3.85
N LEU A 369 -32.43 -12.83 4.44
CA LEU A 369 -31.50 -12.13 5.33
C LEU A 369 -31.02 -13.03 6.49
N ASP A 370 -31.87 -13.91 6.99
CA ASP A 370 -31.53 -14.81 8.10
C ASP A 370 -30.44 -15.84 7.73
N ASP A 371 -30.48 -16.39 6.52
CA ASP A 371 -29.47 -17.33 6.04
C ASP A 371 -28.13 -16.60 5.78
N ARG A 372 -28.20 -15.38 5.22
CA ARG A 372 -27.02 -14.53 5.05
C ARG A 372 -26.43 -14.07 6.39
N LEU A 373 -27.27 -13.78 7.39
CA LEU A 373 -26.86 -13.46 8.76
C LEU A 373 -26.14 -14.65 9.41
N GLN A 374 -26.66 -15.87 9.24
CA GLN A 374 -26.00 -17.08 9.71
C GLN A 374 -24.61 -17.24 9.08
N LYS A 375 -24.49 -17.09 7.76
CA LYS A 375 -23.18 -17.10 7.06
C LYS A 375 -22.24 -16.02 7.57
N ALA A 376 -22.74 -14.80 7.78
CA ALA A 376 -21.95 -13.71 8.31
C ALA A 376 -21.45 -14.03 9.74
N PHE A 377 -22.30 -14.58 10.59
CA PHE A 377 -21.91 -15.00 11.94
C PHE A 377 -20.86 -16.11 11.93
N GLU A 378 -20.99 -17.10 11.04
CA GLU A 378 -20.02 -18.19 10.85
C GLU A 378 -18.67 -17.70 10.33
N LEU A 379 -18.65 -16.68 9.46
CA LEU A 379 -17.40 -16.07 8.95
C LEU A 379 -16.57 -15.42 10.06
N TYR A 380 -17.22 -14.68 10.97
CA TYR A 380 -16.54 -14.04 12.10
C TYR A 380 -17.51 -13.64 13.22
N ALA A 381 -17.63 -14.51 14.23
CA ALA A 381 -18.55 -14.34 15.35
C ALA A 381 -18.15 -13.22 16.34
N PHE A 382 -17.00 -12.57 16.15
CA PHE A 382 -16.52 -11.48 17.00
C PHE A 382 -16.89 -10.09 16.46
N ASN A 383 -17.74 -10.01 15.43
CA ASN A 383 -18.30 -8.76 14.95
C ASN A 383 -19.61 -8.43 15.68
N LEU A 384 -19.55 -7.55 16.67
CA LEU A 384 -20.68 -7.24 17.55
C LEU A 384 -21.98 -6.85 16.81
N PRO A 385 -21.98 -5.94 15.81
CA PRO A 385 -23.15 -5.68 14.97
C PRO A 385 -23.80 -6.93 14.35
N VAL A 386 -23.01 -7.89 13.89
CA VAL A 386 -23.51 -9.14 13.28
C VAL A 386 -24.18 -10.00 14.34
N VAL A 387 -23.55 -10.15 15.52
CA VAL A 387 -24.10 -10.89 16.66
C VAL A 387 -25.45 -10.30 17.10
N GLN A 388 -25.55 -8.97 17.17
CA GLN A 388 -26.77 -8.26 17.55
C GLN A 388 -27.91 -8.49 16.55
N GLN A 389 -27.64 -8.37 15.26
CA GLN A 389 -28.65 -8.63 14.22
C GLN A 389 -29.08 -10.10 14.21
N MET A 390 -28.14 -11.04 14.42
CA MET A 390 -28.43 -12.47 14.51
C MET A 390 -29.32 -12.80 15.71
N SER A 391 -29.03 -12.22 16.88
CA SER A 391 -29.85 -12.34 18.09
C SER A 391 -31.29 -11.86 17.85
N GLN A 392 -31.46 -10.70 17.19
CA GLN A 392 -32.78 -10.16 16.86
C GLN A 392 -33.55 -11.03 15.85
N SER A 393 -32.87 -11.52 14.81
CA SER A 393 -33.46 -12.45 13.82
C SER A 393 -33.96 -13.75 14.47
N LEU A 394 -33.16 -14.38 15.33
CA LEU A 394 -33.53 -15.61 16.03
C LEU A 394 -34.74 -15.40 16.96
N GLN A 395 -34.82 -14.25 17.64
CA GLN A 395 -35.97 -13.89 18.46
C GLN A 395 -37.24 -13.73 17.63
N ALA A 396 -37.15 -13.05 16.49
CA ALA A 396 -38.29 -12.85 15.59
C ALA A 396 -38.84 -14.18 15.03
N ARG A 397 -37.99 -15.21 14.89
CA ARG A 397 -38.37 -16.56 14.45
C ARG A 397 -38.85 -17.48 15.57
N GLY A 398 -38.75 -17.08 16.84
CA GLY A 398 -39.13 -17.91 18.00
C GLY A 398 -38.09 -18.99 18.35
N GLU A 399 -36.85 -18.88 17.89
CA GLU A 399 -35.75 -19.80 18.22
C GLU A 399 -35.11 -19.43 19.59
N GLU A 400 -35.89 -19.49 20.68
CA GLU A 400 -35.51 -18.93 21.99
C GLU A 400 -34.18 -19.46 22.55
N GLN A 401 -33.91 -20.77 22.43
CA GLN A 401 -32.67 -21.37 22.95
C GLN A 401 -31.42 -20.83 22.24
N ARG A 402 -31.45 -20.77 20.90
CA ARG A 402 -30.33 -20.23 20.11
C ARG A 402 -30.20 -18.72 20.33
N ALA A 403 -31.32 -18.00 20.40
CA ALA A 403 -31.32 -16.57 20.73
C ALA A 403 -30.73 -16.28 22.12
N GLN A 404 -30.89 -17.19 23.09
CA GLN A 404 -30.28 -17.05 24.41
C GLN A 404 -28.77 -17.31 24.38
N ALA A 405 -28.31 -18.31 23.63
CA ALA A 405 -26.88 -18.58 23.43
C ALA A 405 -26.17 -17.38 22.78
N VAL A 406 -26.71 -16.88 21.65
CA VAL A 406 -26.16 -15.71 20.95
C VAL A 406 -26.18 -14.45 21.84
N ARG A 407 -27.19 -14.28 22.71
CA ARG A 407 -27.20 -13.19 23.71
C ARG A 407 -26.11 -13.35 24.77
N GLY A 408 -25.87 -14.57 25.24
CA GLY A 408 -24.74 -14.87 26.14
C GLY A 408 -23.41 -14.49 25.50
N TRP A 409 -23.25 -14.86 24.23
CA TRP A 409 -22.10 -14.47 23.41
C TRP A 409 -21.98 -12.95 23.24
N GLU A 410 -23.08 -12.26 22.94
CA GLU A 410 -23.14 -10.80 22.83
C GLU A 410 -22.63 -10.12 24.11
N VAL A 411 -23.10 -10.55 25.29
CA VAL A 411 -22.68 -10.01 26.58
C VAL A 411 -21.19 -10.23 26.83
N ARG A 412 -20.69 -11.44 26.54
CA ARG A 412 -19.27 -11.77 26.67
C ARG A 412 -18.41 -10.91 25.73
N LEU A 413 -18.86 -10.74 24.48
CA LEU A 413 -18.17 -9.94 23.48
C LEU A 413 -18.17 -8.46 23.86
N GLN A 414 -19.30 -7.91 24.33
CA GLN A 414 -19.39 -6.52 24.82
C GLN A 414 -18.46 -6.26 26.00
N ALA A 415 -18.33 -7.23 26.92
CA ALA A 415 -17.41 -7.13 28.04
C ALA A 415 -15.93 -7.10 27.61
N ALA A 416 -15.57 -7.71 26.48
CA ALA A 416 -14.19 -7.68 25.97
C ALA A 416 -13.94 -6.57 24.94
N SER A 417 -14.98 -6.13 24.23
CA SER A 417 -14.88 -5.19 23.10
C SER A 417 -14.55 -3.78 23.57
N LEU A 418 -13.81 -3.05 22.73
CA LEU A 418 -13.53 -1.64 22.92
C LEU A 418 -14.37 -0.81 21.93
N ALA A 419 -14.95 0.30 22.40
CA ALA A 419 -15.83 1.15 21.58
C ALA A 419 -15.17 1.62 20.27
N GLN A 420 -13.85 1.85 20.28
CA GLN A 420 -13.07 2.31 19.12
C GLN A 420 -12.81 1.19 18.09
N CYS A 421 -12.84 -0.08 18.49
CA CYS A 421 -12.63 -1.22 17.57
C CYS A 421 -13.80 -1.40 16.59
N ALA A 422 -15.01 -1.02 16.99
CA ALA A 422 -16.21 -1.14 16.16
C ALA A 422 -16.18 -0.33 14.86
N LYS A 423 -15.34 0.73 14.79
CA LYS A 423 -15.21 1.61 13.62
C LYS A 423 -13.98 1.35 12.77
N TRP A 424 -13.19 0.33 13.10
CA TRP A 424 -11.93 0.09 12.39
C TRP A 424 -12.15 -0.15 10.90
N PHE A 425 -13.12 -1.00 10.55
CA PHE A 425 -13.37 -1.34 9.16
C PHE A 425 -13.55 -0.08 8.31
N ASP A 426 -14.25 0.93 8.84
CA ASP A 426 -14.49 2.20 8.16
C ASP A 426 -13.20 3.02 7.89
N THR A 427 -12.10 2.74 8.61
CA THR A 427 -10.77 3.34 8.39
C THR A 427 -9.92 2.57 7.38
N THR A 428 -10.27 1.31 7.09
CA THR A 428 -9.57 0.46 6.11
C THR A 428 -9.77 0.98 4.68
N ARG A 429 -9.04 0.44 3.72
CA ARG A 429 -9.25 0.81 2.32
C ARG A 429 -10.63 0.35 1.85
N SER A 430 -10.97 -0.91 2.09
CA SER A 430 -12.23 -1.52 1.68
C SER A 430 -13.44 -0.83 2.31
N GLY A 431 -13.38 -0.51 3.61
CA GLY A 431 -14.47 0.19 4.28
C GLY A 431 -14.68 1.62 3.77
N ARG A 432 -13.61 2.38 3.55
CA ARG A 432 -13.71 3.73 2.94
C ARG A 432 -14.27 3.66 1.52
N LEU A 433 -13.86 2.67 0.73
CA LEU A 433 -14.32 2.50 -0.64
C LEU A 433 -15.78 2.02 -0.71
N LEU A 434 -16.19 1.13 0.19
CA LEU A 434 -17.58 0.71 0.34
C LEU A 434 -18.47 1.91 0.71
N HIS A 435 -18.07 2.69 1.71
CA HIS A 435 -18.81 3.90 2.09
C HIS A 435 -18.86 4.93 0.95
N TRP A 436 -17.76 5.06 0.19
CA TRP A 436 -17.71 5.90 -1.00
C TRP A 436 -18.71 5.43 -2.07
N LEU A 437 -18.85 4.12 -2.33
CA LEU A 437 -19.84 3.58 -3.27
C LEU A 437 -21.28 3.78 -2.78
N GLU A 438 -21.54 3.54 -1.50
CA GLU A 438 -22.87 3.69 -0.89
C GLU A 438 -23.40 5.12 -1.00
N ALA A 439 -22.53 6.12 -0.82
CA ALA A 439 -22.90 7.54 -0.90
C ALA A 439 -23.34 7.99 -2.31
N ARG A 440 -23.10 7.16 -3.34
CA ARG A 440 -23.42 7.47 -4.75
C ARG A 440 -24.80 6.99 -5.15
N GLU A 441 -25.46 6.18 -4.32
CA GLU A 441 -26.81 5.74 -4.59
C GLU A 441 -27.79 6.93 -4.58
N PRO A 442 -28.66 7.07 -5.61
CA PRO A 442 -29.67 8.12 -5.64
C PRO A 442 -30.74 7.89 -4.56
N ASP A 443 -31.24 8.98 -3.99
CA ASP A 443 -32.42 8.92 -3.11
C ASP A 443 -33.71 8.61 -3.90
N ALA A 444 -34.78 8.25 -3.18
CA ALA A 444 -36.05 7.88 -3.81
C ALA A 444 -36.66 8.98 -4.71
N GLY A 445 -36.48 10.26 -4.34
CA GLY A 445 -36.97 11.40 -5.12
C GLY A 445 -36.13 11.64 -6.39
N GLN A 446 -34.82 11.44 -6.31
CA GLN A 446 -33.91 11.47 -7.46
C GLN A 446 -34.25 10.34 -8.44
N VAL A 447 -34.48 9.12 -7.94
CA VAL A 447 -34.88 7.97 -8.77
C VAL A 447 -36.16 8.28 -9.56
N GLU A 448 -37.17 8.86 -8.93
CA GLU A 448 -38.43 9.21 -9.60
C GLU A 448 -38.25 10.27 -10.69
N LYS A 449 -37.46 11.31 -10.43
CA LYS A 449 -37.19 12.39 -11.41
C LYS A 449 -36.41 11.89 -12.60
N ILE A 450 -35.35 11.11 -12.35
CA ILE A 450 -34.53 10.51 -13.41
C ILE A 450 -35.37 9.54 -14.24
N GLY A 451 -36.16 8.67 -13.59
CA GLY A 451 -37.06 7.76 -14.29
C GLY A 451 -38.04 8.48 -15.22
N ARG A 452 -38.60 9.63 -14.79
CA ARG A 452 -39.45 10.48 -15.65
C ARG A 452 -38.68 11.11 -16.81
N HIS A 453 -37.44 11.53 -16.60
CA HIS A 453 -36.59 12.09 -17.65
C HIS A 453 -36.25 11.02 -18.71
N LEU A 454 -35.79 9.84 -18.27
CA LEU A 454 -35.48 8.72 -19.18
C LEU A 454 -36.71 8.26 -19.95
N ALA A 455 -37.89 8.20 -19.31
CA ALA A 455 -39.13 7.84 -19.99
C ALA A 455 -39.52 8.81 -21.12
N ARG A 456 -39.15 10.10 -21.02
CA ARG A 456 -39.33 11.07 -22.12
C ARG A 456 -38.38 10.84 -23.30
N HIS A 457 -37.26 10.15 -23.05
CA HIS A 457 -36.24 9.81 -24.03
C HIS A 457 -36.26 8.30 -24.36
N SER A 458 -37.46 7.72 -24.50
CA SER A 458 -37.66 6.30 -24.84
C SER A 458 -36.96 5.30 -23.91
N GLY A 459 -36.81 5.66 -22.62
CA GLY A 459 -36.13 4.83 -21.62
C GLY A 459 -34.61 5.08 -21.52
N GLY A 460 -34.06 6.04 -22.28
CA GLY A 460 -32.62 6.27 -22.36
C GLY A 460 -31.91 5.31 -23.31
N PRO A 461 -30.58 5.35 -23.39
CA PRO A 461 -29.80 4.37 -24.14
C PRO A 461 -30.00 2.97 -23.57
N SER A 462 -30.03 1.99 -24.47
CA SER A 462 -30.17 0.57 -24.13
C SER A 462 -28.81 -0.13 -24.02
N PHE A 463 -28.63 -0.94 -22.98
CA PHE A 463 -27.36 -1.59 -22.66
C PHE A 463 -27.42 -3.12 -22.82
N GLY A 464 -26.54 -3.70 -23.62
CA GLY A 464 -26.38 -5.15 -23.74
C GLY A 464 -25.17 -5.65 -22.95
N ILE A 465 -25.40 -6.51 -21.97
CA ILE A 465 -24.37 -7.15 -21.15
C ILE A 465 -24.05 -8.52 -21.77
N LEU A 466 -22.88 -8.63 -22.39
CA LEU A 466 -22.35 -9.86 -22.97
C LEU A 466 -21.63 -10.64 -21.86
N LEU A 467 -22.35 -11.52 -21.18
CA LEU A 467 -21.89 -12.22 -19.98
C LEU A 467 -21.23 -13.56 -20.33
N LEU A 468 -19.95 -13.71 -20.01
CA LEU A 468 -19.17 -14.92 -20.25
C LEU A 468 -19.22 -15.83 -19.02
N ASP A 469 -19.84 -17.00 -19.16
CA ASP A 469 -19.90 -18.07 -18.15
C ASP A 469 -19.22 -19.34 -18.70
N LEU A 470 -17.94 -19.19 -19.05
CA LEU A 470 -17.19 -20.29 -19.68
C LEU A 470 -16.85 -21.42 -18.71
N GLN A 471 -16.92 -21.14 -17.40
CA GLN A 471 -16.64 -22.10 -16.31
C GLN A 471 -17.90 -22.80 -15.79
N ALA A 472 -19.09 -22.39 -16.25
CA ALA A 472 -20.38 -22.88 -15.79
C ALA A 472 -20.55 -22.76 -14.26
N ASP A 473 -20.15 -21.61 -13.70
CA ASP A 473 -20.19 -21.36 -12.26
C ASP A 473 -21.52 -20.66 -11.90
N ILE A 474 -22.47 -21.47 -11.44
CA ILE A 474 -23.83 -21.00 -11.13
C ILE A 474 -23.86 -19.97 -9.99
N LEU A 475 -22.92 -20.04 -9.03
CA LEU A 475 -22.88 -19.13 -7.89
C LEU A 475 -22.40 -17.75 -8.35
N LYS A 476 -21.36 -17.71 -9.18
CA LYS A 476 -20.88 -16.47 -9.81
C LYS A 476 -21.92 -15.86 -10.72
N LEU A 477 -22.59 -16.67 -11.54
CA LEU A 477 -23.65 -16.21 -12.42
C LEU A 477 -24.80 -15.58 -11.64
N GLN A 478 -25.20 -16.21 -10.52
CA GLN A 478 -26.24 -15.69 -9.63
C GLN A 478 -25.84 -14.35 -9.01
N ALA A 479 -24.59 -14.21 -8.53
CA ALA A 479 -24.08 -12.95 -7.98
C ALA A 479 -24.18 -11.80 -9.00
N THR A 480 -23.80 -12.05 -10.26
CA THR A 480 -23.97 -11.07 -11.34
C THR A 480 -25.44 -10.70 -11.54
N PHE A 481 -26.36 -11.67 -11.60
CA PHE A 481 -27.79 -11.37 -11.76
C PHE A 481 -28.37 -10.56 -10.62
N ASP A 482 -28.02 -10.89 -9.37
CA ASP A 482 -28.47 -10.16 -8.19
C ASP A 482 -28.00 -8.70 -8.26
N SER A 483 -26.75 -8.44 -8.66
CA SER A 483 -26.23 -7.09 -8.84
C SER A 483 -27.00 -6.29 -9.91
N VAL A 484 -27.33 -6.90 -11.05
CA VAL A 484 -28.06 -6.26 -12.16
C VAL A 484 -29.49 -5.92 -11.74
N ILE A 485 -30.17 -6.82 -11.02
CA ILE A 485 -31.54 -6.60 -10.53
C ILE A 485 -31.57 -5.44 -9.51
N ASN A 486 -30.53 -5.36 -8.67
CA ASN A 486 -30.36 -4.30 -7.68
C ASN A 486 -30.02 -2.92 -8.29
N SER A 487 -29.50 -2.89 -9.52
CA SER A 487 -29.23 -1.65 -10.27
C SER A 487 -30.50 -0.83 -10.53
N TYR A 488 -30.33 0.49 -10.66
CA TYR A 488 -31.41 1.42 -10.99
C TYR A 488 -31.70 1.49 -12.50
N CYS A 489 -30.76 1.07 -13.35
CA CYS A 489 -30.95 1.03 -14.79
C CYS A 489 -31.91 -0.10 -15.18
N ARG A 490 -32.91 0.18 -16.03
CA ARG A 490 -33.93 -0.80 -16.46
C ARG A 490 -33.91 -1.09 -17.95
N ASN A 491 -33.23 -0.26 -18.75
CA ASN A 491 -33.13 -0.44 -20.20
C ASN A 491 -31.89 -1.26 -20.57
N PHE A 492 -31.90 -2.55 -20.22
CA PHE A 492 -30.80 -3.46 -20.49
C PHE A 492 -31.26 -4.83 -21.01
N LYS A 493 -30.33 -5.56 -21.63
CA LYS A 493 -30.45 -6.99 -21.95
C LYS A 493 -29.19 -7.73 -21.49
N ILE A 494 -29.33 -8.96 -21.04
CA ILE A 494 -28.22 -9.84 -20.66
C ILE A 494 -28.19 -11.03 -21.64
N ILE A 495 -27.04 -11.24 -22.26
CA ILE A 495 -26.79 -12.38 -23.14
C ILE A 495 -25.69 -13.22 -22.50
N VAL A 496 -26.07 -14.40 -21.99
CA VAL A 496 -25.18 -15.32 -21.28
C VAL A 496 -24.62 -16.34 -22.26
N PHE A 497 -23.30 -16.37 -22.39
CA PHE A 497 -22.57 -17.37 -23.17
C PHE A 497 -22.02 -18.41 -22.20
N THR A 498 -22.67 -19.58 -22.11
CA THR A 498 -22.32 -20.62 -21.13
C THR A 498 -21.90 -21.92 -21.79
N CYS A 499 -20.86 -22.55 -21.23
CA CYS A 499 -20.46 -23.93 -21.52
C CYS A 499 -21.34 -24.94 -20.77
N GLY A 500 -22.07 -24.50 -19.73
CA GLY A 500 -22.98 -25.29 -18.90
C GLY A 500 -24.33 -25.55 -19.55
N ASP A 501 -25.14 -26.40 -18.95
CA ASP A 501 -26.49 -26.70 -19.45
C ASP A 501 -27.39 -25.47 -19.39
N LEU A 502 -28.27 -25.33 -20.39
CA LEU A 502 -29.16 -24.18 -20.48
C LEU A 502 -30.26 -24.31 -19.42
N PRO A 503 -30.40 -23.34 -18.49
CA PRO A 503 -31.46 -23.39 -17.48
C PRO A 503 -32.85 -23.21 -18.09
N ALA A 504 -32.93 -22.51 -19.23
CA ALA A 504 -34.16 -22.33 -19.99
C ALA A 504 -33.85 -22.09 -21.48
N VAL A 505 -34.78 -22.48 -22.35
CA VAL A 505 -34.74 -22.11 -23.78
C VAL A 505 -35.27 -20.68 -23.91
N THR A 506 -34.42 -19.77 -24.39
CA THR A 506 -34.71 -18.33 -24.53
C THR A 506 -34.41 -17.86 -25.95
N THR A 507 -34.88 -16.67 -26.29
CA THR A 507 -34.71 -16.04 -27.61
C THR A 507 -34.03 -14.67 -27.49
N PRO A 508 -33.40 -14.13 -28.55
CA PRO A 508 -32.77 -12.80 -28.53
C PRO A 508 -33.74 -11.64 -28.20
N GLN A 509 -35.05 -11.87 -28.29
CA GLN A 509 -36.07 -10.88 -27.91
C GLN A 509 -36.28 -10.81 -26.38
N ASN A 510 -35.86 -11.82 -25.62
CA ASN A 510 -35.97 -11.82 -24.17
C ASN A 510 -34.91 -10.90 -23.53
N THR A 511 -35.24 -10.32 -22.37
CA THR A 511 -34.27 -9.54 -21.57
C THR A 511 -33.08 -10.36 -21.12
N LEU A 512 -33.30 -11.64 -20.78
CA LEU A 512 -32.25 -12.61 -20.47
C LEU A 512 -32.24 -13.67 -21.57
N HIS A 513 -31.12 -13.79 -22.26
CA HIS A 513 -30.92 -14.76 -23.34
C HIS A 513 -29.71 -15.64 -23.06
N PHE A 514 -29.90 -16.95 -23.05
CA PHE A 514 -28.83 -17.93 -22.92
C PHE A 514 -28.42 -18.49 -24.28
N VAL A 515 -27.11 -18.50 -24.53
CA VAL A 515 -26.47 -19.04 -25.72
C VAL A 515 -25.49 -20.11 -25.29
N LYS A 516 -25.73 -21.36 -25.71
CA LYS A 516 -24.79 -22.46 -25.49
C LYS A 516 -23.55 -22.23 -26.35
N VAL A 517 -22.38 -22.30 -25.74
CA VAL A 517 -21.07 -22.13 -26.41
C VAL A 517 -20.09 -23.22 -25.98
N ASP A 518 -18.96 -23.26 -26.67
CA ASP A 518 -17.75 -23.98 -26.26
C ASP A 518 -16.52 -23.08 -26.47
N GLU A 519 -15.34 -23.56 -26.04
CA GLU A 519 -14.07 -22.82 -26.15
C GLU A 519 -13.70 -22.42 -27.59
N ASN A 520 -14.24 -23.10 -28.60
CA ASN A 520 -13.92 -22.87 -30.00
C ASN A 520 -14.86 -21.88 -30.68
N ASN A 521 -16.12 -21.79 -30.25
CA ASN A 521 -17.16 -21.04 -30.95
C ASN A 521 -17.68 -19.79 -30.20
N TYR A 522 -17.32 -19.58 -28.94
CA TYR A 522 -17.92 -18.52 -28.12
C TYR A 522 -17.75 -17.12 -28.74
N VAL A 523 -16.57 -16.82 -29.31
CA VAL A 523 -16.30 -15.53 -29.98
C VAL A 523 -17.24 -15.31 -31.19
N ASP A 524 -17.45 -16.35 -32.00
CA ASP A 524 -18.33 -16.27 -33.16
C ASP A 524 -19.79 -16.06 -32.74
N LYS A 525 -20.21 -16.72 -31.66
CA LYS A 525 -21.55 -16.58 -31.06
C LYS A 525 -21.77 -15.21 -30.45
N ILE A 526 -20.76 -14.62 -29.81
CA ILE A 526 -20.80 -13.23 -29.35
C ILE A 526 -21.01 -12.31 -30.56
N ASN A 527 -20.17 -12.42 -31.58
CA ASN A 527 -20.28 -11.58 -32.78
C ASN A 527 -21.62 -11.73 -33.51
N GLN A 528 -22.19 -12.95 -33.54
CA GLN A 528 -23.53 -13.18 -34.06
C GLN A 528 -24.59 -12.42 -33.25
N SER A 529 -24.51 -12.50 -31.92
CA SER A 529 -25.44 -11.85 -31.00
C SER A 529 -25.33 -10.32 -31.07
N VAL A 530 -24.12 -9.78 -31.15
CA VAL A 530 -23.84 -8.35 -31.36
C VAL A 530 -24.53 -7.82 -32.63
N ARG A 531 -24.45 -8.57 -33.74
CA ARG A 531 -25.11 -8.19 -35.00
C ARG A 531 -26.63 -8.25 -34.93
N GLN A 532 -27.20 -9.07 -34.05
CA GLN A 532 -28.64 -9.21 -33.90
C GLN A 532 -29.22 -8.32 -32.79
N SER A 533 -28.36 -7.81 -31.91
CA SER A 533 -28.75 -6.94 -30.80
C SER A 533 -29.33 -5.62 -31.28
N ASP A 534 -30.40 -5.21 -30.62
CA ASP A 534 -31.04 -3.90 -30.70
C ASP A 534 -30.53 -2.92 -29.63
N CYS A 535 -29.55 -3.33 -28.81
CA CYS A 535 -28.95 -2.46 -27.81
C CYS A 535 -28.03 -1.41 -28.46
N ASP A 536 -28.05 -0.19 -27.92
CA ASP A 536 -27.20 0.93 -28.37
C ASP A 536 -25.73 0.74 -27.95
N TRP A 537 -25.53 0.28 -26.71
CA TRP A 537 -24.23 0.09 -26.07
C TRP A 537 -24.07 -1.35 -25.62
N LEU A 538 -22.85 -1.87 -25.74
CA LEU A 538 -22.51 -3.23 -25.36
C LEU A 538 -21.30 -3.22 -24.43
N VAL A 539 -21.33 -4.06 -23.40
CA VAL A 539 -20.20 -4.30 -22.50
C VAL A 539 -20.00 -5.81 -22.34
N MET A 540 -18.75 -6.25 -22.32
CA MET A 540 -18.37 -7.62 -21.99
C MET A 540 -18.14 -7.72 -20.48
N ALA A 541 -18.65 -8.77 -19.85
CA ALA A 541 -18.43 -9.06 -18.43
C ALA A 541 -18.25 -10.56 -18.21
N GLN A 542 -17.64 -10.95 -17.10
CA GLN A 542 -17.49 -12.34 -16.68
C GLN A 542 -18.56 -12.69 -15.63
N SER A 543 -18.96 -13.96 -15.57
CA SER A 543 -19.75 -14.47 -14.45
C SER A 543 -19.03 -14.18 -13.14
N GLY A 544 -19.70 -13.52 -12.20
CA GLY A 544 -19.16 -13.09 -10.91
C GLY A 544 -18.78 -11.61 -10.86
N ASP A 545 -18.76 -10.90 -11.99
CA ASP A 545 -18.68 -9.45 -11.98
C ASP A 545 -20.03 -8.87 -11.53
N GLU A 546 -20.00 -7.87 -10.66
CA GLU A 546 -21.19 -7.28 -10.05
C GLU A 546 -21.35 -5.82 -10.49
N LEU A 547 -22.45 -5.46 -11.15
CA LEU A 547 -22.72 -4.08 -11.51
C LEU A 547 -22.93 -3.22 -10.27
N THR A 548 -22.36 -2.01 -10.28
CA THR A 548 -22.68 -1.02 -9.24
C THR A 548 -24.10 -0.47 -9.46
N PRO A 549 -24.76 0.01 -8.39
CA PRO A 549 -26.09 0.62 -8.55
C PRO A 549 -26.07 1.89 -9.43
N SER A 550 -25.02 2.71 -9.29
CA SER A 550 -24.89 4.01 -9.96
C SER A 550 -24.33 3.93 -11.38
N GLY A 551 -23.46 2.95 -11.70
CA GLY A 551 -22.68 2.90 -12.94
C GLY A 551 -23.50 3.05 -14.22
N LEU A 552 -24.33 2.04 -14.56
CA LEU A 552 -25.20 2.12 -15.74
C LEU A 552 -26.27 3.21 -15.63
N TYR A 553 -26.62 3.63 -14.41
CA TYR A 553 -27.63 4.66 -14.21
C TYR A 553 -27.12 6.05 -14.58
N GLN A 554 -25.90 6.37 -14.17
CA GLN A 554 -25.21 7.59 -14.59
C GLN A 554 -24.91 7.56 -16.10
N ALA A 555 -24.44 6.41 -16.62
CA ALA A 555 -24.24 6.24 -18.06
C ALA A 555 -25.53 6.48 -18.86
N SER A 556 -26.70 6.10 -18.32
CA SER A 556 -28.00 6.32 -18.99
C SER A 556 -28.36 7.81 -19.16
N LEU A 557 -27.83 8.69 -18.31
CA LEU A 557 -28.03 10.14 -18.40
C LEU A 557 -26.98 10.79 -19.30
N GLU A 558 -25.70 10.52 -19.06
CA GLU A 558 -24.61 11.21 -19.76
C GLU A 558 -24.52 10.79 -21.23
N LEU A 559 -24.78 9.52 -21.56
CA LEU A 559 -24.67 9.04 -22.95
C LEU A 559 -25.80 9.55 -23.86
N LEU A 560 -26.90 10.09 -23.31
CA LEU A 560 -27.92 10.79 -24.09
C LEU A 560 -27.36 12.05 -24.76
N ALA A 561 -26.50 12.79 -24.06
CA ALA A 561 -25.87 14.02 -24.53
C ALA A 561 -24.56 13.78 -25.30
N ALA A 562 -24.16 12.52 -25.51
CA ALA A 562 -22.88 12.16 -26.11
C ALA A 562 -23.02 11.27 -27.38
N PRO A 563 -23.78 11.70 -28.41
CA PRO A 563 -23.98 10.90 -29.62
C PRO A 563 -22.70 10.68 -30.44
N GLN A 564 -21.63 11.43 -30.21
CA GLN A 564 -20.33 11.28 -30.88
C GLN A 564 -19.46 10.15 -30.32
N CYS A 565 -19.76 9.64 -29.12
CA CYS A 565 -18.94 8.62 -28.48
C CYS A 565 -19.08 7.26 -29.19
N ARG A 566 -17.94 6.62 -29.44
CA ARG A 566 -17.82 5.28 -30.03
C ARG A 566 -17.57 4.23 -28.96
N ALA A 567 -16.78 4.59 -27.94
CA ALA A 567 -16.52 3.74 -26.80
C ALA A 567 -16.22 4.59 -25.56
N VAL A 568 -16.65 4.13 -24.39
CA VAL A 568 -16.51 4.83 -23.12
C VAL A 568 -15.90 3.89 -22.09
N ALA A 569 -14.71 4.25 -21.60
CA ALA A 569 -14.15 3.64 -20.41
C ALA A 569 -14.94 4.10 -19.20
N MET A 570 -15.25 3.19 -18.29
CA MET A 570 -15.76 3.55 -16.97
C MET A 570 -14.71 3.21 -15.91
N ASP A 571 -14.90 3.62 -14.67
CA ASP A 571 -14.06 3.13 -13.58
C ASP A 571 -14.50 1.72 -13.18
N GLU A 572 -13.72 1.06 -12.33
CA GLU A 572 -14.11 -0.22 -11.75
C GLU A 572 -13.53 -0.35 -10.35
N ILE A 573 -14.15 -1.22 -9.55
CA ILE A 573 -13.61 -1.68 -8.28
C ILE A 573 -13.15 -3.11 -8.47
N GLN A 574 -11.98 -3.43 -7.95
CA GLN A 574 -11.42 -4.77 -8.05
C GLN A 574 -11.37 -5.42 -6.68
N ARG A 575 -11.86 -6.65 -6.59
CA ARG A 575 -11.67 -7.54 -5.46
C ARG A 575 -10.32 -8.25 -5.60
N LEU A 576 -9.49 -8.14 -4.58
CA LEU A 576 -8.21 -8.81 -4.50
C LEU A 576 -8.38 -10.27 -4.03
N PRO A 577 -7.36 -11.14 -4.21
CA PRO A 577 -7.44 -12.55 -3.78
C PRO A 577 -7.70 -12.76 -2.28
N ASP A 578 -7.37 -11.78 -1.45
CA ASP A 578 -7.64 -11.76 0.00
C ASP A 578 -9.06 -11.29 0.35
N GLY A 579 -9.88 -10.98 -0.67
CA GLY A 579 -11.25 -10.51 -0.52
C GLY A 579 -11.40 -8.99 -0.42
N THR A 580 -10.31 -8.23 -0.18
CA THR A 580 -10.35 -6.77 -0.02
C THR A 580 -10.63 -6.03 -1.33
N LEU A 581 -11.02 -4.76 -1.26
CA LEU A 581 -11.30 -3.93 -2.43
C LEU A 581 -10.16 -2.95 -2.75
N ARG A 582 -9.99 -2.73 -4.05
CA ARG A 582 -9.14 -1.69 -4.62
C ARG A 582 -9.90 -0.92 -5.69
N ASP A 583 -9.77 0.39 -5.67
CA ASP A 583 -10.24 1.25 -6.75
C ASP A 583 -9.34 1.16 -8.00
N VAL A 584 -9.96 1.16 -9.17
CA VAL A 584 -9.33 1.38 -10.48
C VAL A 584 -10.02 2.57 -11.12
N PHE A 585 -9.58 3.74 -10.69
CA PHE A 585 -10.02 5.03 -11.18
C PHE A 585 -9.13 5.44 -12.34
N ARG A 586 -9.65 5.20 -13.55
CA ARG A 586 -8.94 5.43 -14.80
C ARG A 586 -8.86 6.93 -15.09
N PRO A 587 -7.78 7.43 -15.70
CA PRO A 587 -7.82 8.79 -16.22
C PRO A 587 -8.83 8.91 -17.37
N GLY A 588 -9.03 10.13 -17.86
CA GLY A 588 -9.49 10.33 -19.23
C GLY A 588 -8.61 9.56 -20.23
N PHE A 589 -9.11 9.37 -21.46
CA PHE A 589 -8.44 8.52 -22.44
C PHE A 589 -6.92 8.79 -22.54
N ASN A 590 -6.14 7.75 -22.23
CA ASN A 590 -4.68 7.74 -22.17
C ASN A 590 -4.15 6.62 -23.06
N LEU A 591 -3.65 6.97 -24.24
CA LEU A 591 -3.22 6.02 -25.27
C LEU A 591 -2.07 5.15 -24.77
N ASP A 592 -1.09 5.79 -24.14
CA ASP A 592 0.12 5.12 -23.68
C ASP A 592 -0.18 4.12 -22.56
N GLN A 593 -1.04 4.47 -21.60
CA GLN A 593 -1.46 3.51 -20.57
C GLN A 593 -2.31 2.37 -21.12
N LEU A 594 -3.19 2.65 -22.09
CA LEU A 594 -4.00 1.62 -22.74
C LEU A 594 -3.10 0.55 -23.40
N GLN A 595 -2.06 0.99 -24.12
CA GLN A 595 -1.13 0.09 -24.79
C GLN A 595 -0.19 -0.63 -23.81
N ASN A 596 0.26 0.07 -22.77
CA ASN A 596 1.28 -0.42 -21.87
C ASN A 596 0.75 -1.18 -20.66
N CYS A 597 -0.54 -1.06 -20.30
CA CYS A 597 -1.16 -1.80 -19.21
C CYS A 597 -2.63 -2.19 -19.51
N PRO A 598 -2.89 -2.92 -20.60
CA PRO A 598 -4.24 -3.21 -21.08
C PRO A 598 -5.11 -3.97 -20.06
N ALA A 599 -4.53 -4.83 -19.22
CA ALA A 599 -5.27 -5.51 -18.16
C ALA A 599 -5.98 -4.55 -17.18
N LEU A 600 -5.51 -3.31 -17.03
CA LEU A 600 -6.18 -2.31 -16.18
C LEU A 600 -6.98 -1.28 -16.99
N LEU A 601 -6.64 -1.04 -18.27
CA LEU A 601 -7.21 0.05 -19.06
C LEU A 601 -8.16 -0.38 -20.18
N ALA A 602 -8.14 -1.65 -20.61
CA ALA A 602 -8.87 -2.11 -21.80
C ALA A 602 -10.15 -2.92 -21.51
N GLN A 603 -10.42 -3.25 -20.24
CA GLN A 603 -11.54 -4.10 -19.85
C GLN A 603 -12.81 -3.29 -19.57
N HIS A 604 -13.97 -3.92 -19.82
CA HIS A 604 -15.30 -3.44 -19.44
C HIS A 604 -15.71 -2.10 -20.08
N TRP A 605 -15.27 -1.84 -21.32
CA TRP A 605 -15.67 -0.64 -22.03
C TRP A 605 -17.12 -0.75 -22.50
N LEU A 606 -17.88 0.34 -22.36
CA LEU A 606 -19.14 0.50 -23.07
C LEU A 606 -18.83 0.86 -24.52
N VAL A 607 -19.05 -0.06 -25.44
CA VAL A 607 -18.80 0.15 -26.88
C VAL A 607 -20.13 0.30 -27.60
N ARG A 608 -20.25 1.34 -28.43
CA ARG A 608 -21.44 1.50 -29.26
C ARG A 608 -21.55 0.32 -30.23
N ARG A 609 -22.72 -0.30 -30.29
CA ARG A 609 -22.96 -1.53 -31.06
C ARG A 609 -22.56 -1.36 -32.53
N ASP A 610 -22.90 -0.24 -33.14
CA ASP A 610 -22.56 0.01 -34.55
C ASP A 610 -21.06 0.15 -34.79
N ALA A 611 -20.32 0.77 -33.87
CA ALA A 611 -18.87 0.86 -33.95
C ALA A 611 -18.22 -0.53 -33.82
N LEU A 612 -18.73 -1.38 -32.91
CA LEU A 612 -18.28 -2.76 -32.76
C LEU A 612 -18.54 -3.59 -34.04
N VAL A 613 -19.72 -3.45 -34.64
CA VAL A 613 -20.06 -4.15 -35.90
C VAL A 613 -19.21 -3.68 -37.06
N GLN A 614 -19.01 -2.36 -37.21
CA GLN A 614 -18.16 -1.77 -38.25
C GLN A 614 -16.69 -2.20 -38.11
N ALA A 615 -16.21 -2.36 -36.88
CA ALA A 615 -14.88 -2.89 -36.60
C ALA A 615 -14.72 -4.39 -36.96
N GLY A 616 -15.82 -5.10 -37.27
CA GLY A 616 -15.83 -6.53 -37.58
C GLY A 616 -16.08 -7.44 -36.38
N GLY A 617 -16.45 -6.89 -35.22
CA GLY A 617 -16.63 -7.64 -33.97
C GLY A 617 -15.31 -7.98 -33.26
N TYR A 618 -15.34 -8.98 -32.39
CA TYR A 618 -14.18 -9.50 -31.66
C TYR A 618 -13.39 -10.52 -32.50
N SER A 619 -12.06 -10.51 -32.37
CA SER A 619 -11.17 -11.41 -33.12
C SER A 619 -10.90 -12.72 -32.38
N ARG A 620 -11.07 -13.85 -33.06
CA ARG A 620 -10.71 -15.19 -32.54
C ARG A 620 -9.20 -15.40 -32.39
N GLU A 621 -8.38 -14.55 -33.00
CA GLU A 621 -6.92 -14.66 -32.96
C GLU A 621 -6.32 -14.20 -31.62
N PHE A 622 -7.07 -13.39 -30.86
CA PHE A 622 -6.64 -12.76 -29.61
C PHE A 622 -7.62 -13.06 -28.48
N LYS A 623 -7.91 -14.34 -28.21
CA LYS A 623 -8.90 -14.77 -27.21
C LYS A 623 -8.62 -14.21 -25.82
N GLY A 624 -7.34 -14.05 -25.45
CA GLY A 624 -6.93 -13.43 -24.19
C GLY A 624 -6.96 -11.90 -24.18
N ALA A 625 -7.32 -11.24 -25.28
CA ALA A 625 -7.22 -9.78 -25.43
C ALA A 625 -8.35 -9.20 -26.32
N LEU A 626 -9.56 -9.77 -26.25
CA LEU A 626 -10.67 -9.44 -27.15
C LEU A 626 -11.01 -7.95 -27.15
N GLU A 627 -11.17 -7.35 -25.96
CA GLU A 627 -11.52 -5.94 -25.81
C GLU A 627 -10.34 -5.04 -26.19
N PHE A 628 -9.11 -5.40 -25.81
CA PHE A 628 -7.92 -4.63 -26.16
C PHE A 628 -7.70 -4.55 -27.67
N ASP A 629 -7.76 -5.68 -28.40
CA ASP A 629 -7.65 -5.68 -29.87
C ASP A 629 -8.76 -4.85 -30.53
N LEU A 630 -10.00 -4.93 -30.02
CA LEU A 630 -11.10 -4.12 -30.52
C LEU A 630 -10.81 -2.61 -30.36
N LEU A 631 -10.37 -2.18 -29.19
CA LEU A 631 -10.03 -0.76 -28.94
C LEU A 631 -8.90 -0.29 -29.86
N LEU A 632 -7.88 -1.12 -30.09
CA LEU A 632 -6.80 -0.82 -31.04
C LEU A 632 -7.33 -0.64 -32.48
N ARG A 633 -8.27 -1.49 -32.91
CA ARG A 633 -8.92 -1.36 -34.22
C ARG A 633 -9.82 -0.13 -34.31
N LEU A 634 -10.51 0.25 -33.23
CA LEU A 634 -11.28 1.50 -33.19
C LEU A 634 -10.36 2.72 -33.33
N ILE A 635 -9.17 2.69 -32.72
CA ILE A 635 -8.15 3.73 -32.88
C ILE A 635 -7.64 3.79 -34.33
N GLU A 636 -7.36 2.63 -34.93
CA GLU A 636 -6.91 2.54 -36.34
C GLU A 636 -7.93 3.13 -37.32
N GLN A 637 -9.23 2.93 -37.08
CA GLN A 637 -10.30 3.33 -38.00
C GLN A 637 -10.77 4.78 -37.80
N GLY A 638 -10.77 5.29 -36.57
CA GLY A 638 -11.39 6.57 -36.24
C GLY A 638 -10.54 7.49 -35.37
N GLY A 639 -9.26 7.19 -35.18
CA GLY A 639 -8.38 7.97 -34.31
C GLY A 639 -8.81 7.91 -32.84
N LEU A 640 -8.40 8.92 -32.08
CA LEU A 640 -8.69 9.03 -30.65
C LEU A 640 -10.09 9.63 -30.36
N ASP A 641 -10.71 10.24 -31.37
CA ASP A 641 -11.98 10.96 -31.21
C ASP A 641 -13.13 10.01 -30.90
N GLY A 642 -14.00 10.42 -29.96
CA GLY A 642 -15.13 9.62 -29.50
C GLY A 642 -14.75 8.45 -28.57
N LEU A 643 -13.48 8.34 -28.16
CA LEU A 643 -13.06 7.51 -27.03
C LEU A 643 -13.08 8.37 -25.76
N ALA A 644 -14.01 8.08 -24.85
CA ALA A 644 -14.23 8.89 -23.65
C ALA A 644 -14.03 8.07 -22.37
N HIS A 645 -14.04 8.77 -21.25
CA HIS A 645 -14.06 8.18 -19.92
C HIS A 645 -15.20 8.79 -19.12
N LEU A 646 -15.97 7.95 -18.44
CA LEU A 646 -16.98 8.35 -17.47
C LEU A 646 -16.47 7.91 -16.09
N ALA A 647 -16.13 8.88 -15.25
CA ALA A 647 -15.54 8.68 -13.92
C ALA A 647 -16.57 8.20 -12.88
N GLU A 648 -17.13 7.01 -13.14
CA GLU A 648 -18.02 6.26 -12.26
C GLU A 648 -17.70 4.77 -12.35
N PRO A 649 -17.60 4.04 -11.22
CA PRO A 649 -17.38 2.61 -11.27
C PRO A 649 -18.57 1.89 -11.89
N LEU A 650 -18.34 1.18 -13.00
CA LEU A 650 -19.37 0.38 -13.65
C LEU A 650 -19.68 -0.90 -12.86
N LEU A 651 -18.62 -1.56 -12.34
CA LEU A 651 -18.72 -2.85 -11.70
C LEU A 651 -17.66 -3.07 -10.61
N VAL A 652 -17.92 -4.10 -9.80
CA VAL A 652 -16.95 -4.76 -8.92
C VAL A 652 -16.57 -6.09 -9.59
N CYS A 653 -15.30 -6.24 -10.00
CA CYS A 653 -14.77 -7.44 -10.65
C CYS A 653 -13.60 -8.05 -9.88
N GLN A 654 -13.14 -9.22 -10.30
CA GLN A 654 -11.90 -9.78 -9.79
C GLN A 654 -10.68 -9.03 -10.34
N ALA A 655 -9.71 -8.75 -9.48
CA ALA A 655 -8.45 -8.14 -9.92
C ALA A 655 -7.74 -9.09 -10.91
N PRO A 656 -7.30 -8.59 -12.07
CA PRO A 656 -6.54 -9.39 -13.01
C PRO A 656 -5.20 -9.81 -12.36
N MET A 657 -4.78 -11.04 -12.61
CA MET A 657 -3.46 -11.50 -12.19
C MET A 657 -2.37 -10.73 -12.94
N ALA A 658 -1.34 -10.27 -12.23
CA ALA A 658 -0.20 -9.61 -12.84
C ALA A 658 0.66 -10.63 -13.61
N GLN A 659 0.35 -10.85 -14.88
CA GLN A 659 1.04 -11.81 -15.74
C GLN A 659 1.16 -11.30 -17.18
N ASN A 660 2.17 -11.79 -17.90
CA ASN A 660 2.33 -11.45 -19.31
C ASN A 660 1.29 -12.20 -20.16
N ASN A 661 0.58 -11.47 -21.00
CA ASN A 661 -0.44 -12.03 -21.89
C ASN A 661 0.07 -12.07 -23.33
N ALA A 662 0.17 -13.27 -23.89
CA ALA A 662 0.70 -13.45 -25.24
C ALA A 662 -0.22 -12.85 -26.32
N ASP A 663 -1.53 -12.85 -26.09
CA ASP A 663 -2.49 -12.32 -27.06
C ASP A 663 -2.52 -10.79 -27.05
N GLU A 664 -2.36 -10.16 -25.88
CA GLU A 664 -2.18 -8.70 -25.79
C GLU A 664 -0.93 -8.26 -26.57
N ARG A 665 0.20 -8.94 -26.37
CA ARG A 665 1.44 -8.65 -27.10
C ARG A 665 1.26 -8.79 -28.61
N LYS A 666 0.59 -9.85 -29.08
CA LYS A 666 0.34 -10.06 -30.51
C LYS A 666 -0.61 -8.99 -31.08
N ALA A 667 -1.69 -8.66 -30.38
CA ALA A 667 -2.62 -7.61 -30.80
C ALA A 667 -1.92 -6.25 -30.89
N LEU A 668 -1.04 -5.93 -29.94
CA LEU A 668 -0.25 -4.70 -29.96
C LEU A 668 0.78 -4.69 -31.10
N LEU A 669 1.49 -5.80 -31.36
CA LEU A 669 2.39 -5.90 -32.52
C LEU A 669 1.64 -5.71 -33.85
N ARG A 670 0.45 -6.31 -34.00
CA ARG A 670 -0.42 -6.11 -35.17
C ARG A 670 -0.79 -4.64 -35.33
N HIS A 671 -1.25 -4.01 -34.25
CA HIS A 671 -1.61 -2.59 -34.24
C HIS A 671 -0.45 -1.70 -34.67
N LEU A 672 0.72 -1.89 -34.07
CA LEU A 672 1.92 -1.10 -34.38
C LEU A 672 2.38 -1.31 -35.82
N ALA A 673 2.33 -2.54 -36.35
CA ALA A 673 2.63 -2.83 -37.75
C ALA A 673 1.62 -2.15 -38.71
N THR A 674 0.33 -2.13 -38.34
CA THR A 674 -0.73 -1.44 -39.12
C THR A 674 -0.48 0.08 -39.17
N ARG A 675 0.07 0.65 -38.10
CA ARG A 675 0.53 2.06 -38.04
C ARG A 675 1.88 2.31 -38.74
N GLY A 676 2.53 1.28 -39.27
CA GLY A 676 3.79 1.38 -40.01
C GLY A 676 5.06 1.22 -39.18
N TYR A 677 4.96 0.81 -37.91
CA TYR A 677 6.12 0.61 -37.04
C TYR A 677 6.67 -0.82 -37.13
N GLN A 678 7.99 -0.96 -37.07
CA GLN A 678 8.69 -2.24 -36.89
C GLN A 678 9.05 -2.44 -35.42
N ALA A 679 8.06 -2.25 -34.55
CA ALA A 679 8.28 -2.17 -33.12
C ALA A 679 8.67 -3.52 -32.49
N ASP A 680 9.35 -3.44 -31.35
CA ASP A 680 9.58 -4.55 -30.45
C ASP A 680 8.92 -4.27 -29.09
N ILE A 681 8.46 -5.34 -28.44
CA ILE A 681 7.71 -5.25 -27.20
C ILE A 681 8.36 -6.14 -26.16
N SER A 682 8.71 -5.51 -25.03
CA SER A 682 9.22 -6.15 -23.83
C SER A 682 8.27 -5.91 -22.64
N ALA A 683 8.51 -6.58 -21.51
CA ALA A 683 7.71 -6.43 -20.30
C ALA A 683 8.63 -6.08 -19.12
N PRO A 684 8.70 -4.79 -18.69
CA PRO A 684 9.52 -4.38 -17.55
C PRO A 684 9.11 -5.05 -16.24
N VAL A 685 7.80 -5.24 -16.05
CA VAL A 685 7.18 -5.99 -14.95
C VAL A 685 6.05 -6.86 -15.53
N PRO A 686 5.63 -7.94 -14.86
CA PRO A 686 4.52 -8.76 -15.32
C PRO A 686 3.24 -7.95 -15.56
N GLY A 687 2.61 -8.13 -16.72
CA GLY A 687 1.35 -7.46 -17.07
C GLY A 687 1.50 -6.04 -17.62
N THR A 688 2.73 -5.61 -17.95
CA THR A 688 2.98 -4.36 -18.65
C THR A 688 3.76 -4.55 -19.94
N HIS A 689 3.65 -3.57 -20.84
CA HIS A 689 4.42 -3.50 -22.08
C HIS A 689 5.34 -2.29 -22.07
N LYS A 690 6.50 -2.46 -22.69
CA LYS A 690 7.39 -1.39 -23.11
C LYS A 690 7.61 -1.52 -24.62
N ILE A 691 7.25 -0.46 -25.34
CA ILE A 691 7.31 -0.39 -26.79
C ILE A 691 8.61 0.31 -27.21
N ASP A 692 9.44 -0.40 -27.97
CA ASP A 692 10.52 0.20 -28.76
C ASP A 692 10.03 0.31 -30.20
N TYR A 693 9.74 1.51 -30.67
CA TYR A 693 9.20 1.76 -32.00
C TYR A 693 10.22 1.51 -33.12
N ARG A 694 11.51 1.35 -32.76
CA ARG A 694 12.63 1.09 -33.68
C ARG A 694 12.73 2.05 -34.87
N PHE A 695 12.56 3.34 -34.60
CA PHE A 695 12.81 4.38 -35.59
C PHE A 695 14.21 4.22 -36.19
N THR A 696 14.36 4.44 -37.50
CA THR A 696 15.66 4.47 -38.19
C THR A 696 16.29 5.86 -38.14
N GLU A 697 15.47 6.89 -37.97
CA GLU A 697 15.89 8.29 -37.92
C GLU A 697 16.78 8.57 -36.71
N ARG A 698 17.82 9.37 -36.92
CA ARG A 698 18.77 9.77 -35.89
C ARG A 698 18.95 11.29 -35.96
N PRO A 699 17.94 12.08 -35.55
CA PRO A 699 17.98 13.53 -35.66
C PRO A 699 19.05 14.15 -34.75
N LEU A 700 19.51 15.35 -35.08
CA LEU A 700 20.38 16.11 -34.16
C LEU A 700 19.55 16.63 -32.97
N VAL A 701 20.05 16.45 -31.75
CA VAL A 701 19.42 16.92 -30.51
C VAL A 701 20.24 18.06 -29.89
N SER A 702 19.61 19.19 -29.58
CA SER A 702 20.24 20.30 -28.86
C SER A 702 19.78 20.32 -27.41
N ILE A 703 20.70 20.10 -26.48
CA ILE A 703 20.44 20.16 -25.03
C ILE A 703 20.68 21.59 -24.56
N ILE A 704 19.65 22.26 -24.07
CA ILE A 704 19.68 23.61 -23.52
C ILE A 704 19.76 23.51 -22.00
N LEU A 705 20.88 23.96 -21.43
CA LEU A 705 21.07 24.05 -19.99
C LEU A 705 20.57 25.41 -19.47
N HIS A 706 19.76 25.38 -18.41
CA HIS A 706 19.19 26.57 -17.77
C HIS A 706 19.26 26.47 -16.24
N GLY A 707 19.00 27.58 -15.53
CA GLY A 707 18.94 27.58 -14.06
C GLY A 707 20.29 27.32 -13.37
N VAL A 708 21.39 27.85 -13.92
CA VAL A 708 22.72 27.71 -13.30
C VAL A 708 22.75 28.43 -11.95
N LYS A 709 22.94 27.68 -10.86
CA LYS A 709 23.02 28.21 -9.48
C LYS A 709 24.45 28.31 -8.98
N ASP A 710 25.26 27.29 -9.27
CA ASP A 710 26.65 27.20 -8.87
C ASP A 710 27.47 26.33 -9.83
N LEU A 711 28.78 26.56 -9.88
CA LEU A 711 29.71 25.84 -10.75
C LEU A 711 29.80 24.34 -10.43
N PRO A 712 29.91 23.88 -9.16
CA PRO A 712 29.91 22.45 -8.84
C PRO A 712 28.70 21.68 -9.36
N ALA A 713 27.48 22.24 -9.24
CA ALA A 713 26.26 21.63 -9.77
C ALA A 713 26.30 21.52 -11.29
N LEU A 714 26.69 22.60 -11.98
CA LEU A 714 26.87 22.62 -13.43
C LEU A 714 27.90 21.59 -13.90
N GLN A 715 29.04 21.48 -13.21
CA GLN A 715 30.07 20.49 -13.53
C GLN A 715 29.56 19.05 -13.39
N ARG A 716 28.80 18.74 -12.32
CA ARG A 716 28.16 17.42 -12.16
C ARG A 716 27.17 17.13 -13.29
N CYS A 717 26.35 18.13 -13.66
CA CYS A 717 25.40 18.01 -14.76
C CYS A 717 26.11 17.70 -16.08
N LEU A 718 27.07 18.54 -16.47
CA LEU A 718 27.87 18.35 -17.67
C LEU A 718 28.59 17.00 -17.68
N LEU A 719 29.20 16.60 -16.56
CA LEU A 719 29.88 15.32 -16.44
C LEU A 719 28.90 14.16 -16.66
N SER A 720 27.70 14.22 -16.07
CA SER A 720 26.68 13.18 -16.25
C SER A 720 26.26 13.03 -17.72
N ILE A 721 26.08 14.16 -18.43
CA ILE A 721 25.72 14.16 -19.85
C ILE A 721 26.87 13.59 -20.69
N LEU A 722 28.09 14.10 -20.51
CA LEU A 722 29.26 13.73 -21.33
C LEU A 722 29.67 12.26 -21.12
N GLN A 723 29.52 11.72 -19.91
CA GLN A 723 29.92 10.35 -19.60
C GLN A 723 28.84 9.31 -19.92
N ARG A 724 27.55 9.65 -19.76
CA ARG A 724 26.46 8.67 -19.87
C ARG A 724 25.78 8.68 -21.24
N THR A 725 25.77 9.78 -21.97
CA THR A 725 25.07 9.87 -23.26
C THR A 725 25.75 9.01 -24.32
N ARG A 726 25.05 7.97 -24.81
CA ARG A 726 25.53 7.11 -25.91
C ARG A 726 25.11 7.59 -27.29
N TYR A 727 24.03 8.36 -27.36
CA TYR A 727 23.60 9.00 -28.59
C TYR A 727 24.70 9.92 -29.15
N GLN A 728 25.01 9.80 -30.44
CA GLN A 728 26.18 10.49 -31.02
C GLN A 728 25.85 11.87 -31.60
N ARG A 729 24.59 12.12 -31.96
CA ARG A 729 24.16 13.33 -32.66
C ARG A 729 23.51 14.31 -31.70
N TYR A 730 24.31 14.86 -30.79
CA TYR A 730 23.86 15.92 -29.88
C TYR A 730 24.89 17.03 -29.71
N GLU A 731 24.38 18.21 -29.35
CA GLU A 731 25.14 19.36 -28.87
C GLU A 731 24.58 19.85 -27.53
N ILE A 732 25.39 20.57 -26.75
CA ILE A 732 25.00 21.19 -25.48
C ILE A 732 25.14 22.70 -25.65
N LEU A 733 24.08 23.45 -25.32
CA LEU A 733 24.02 24.91 -25.38
C LEU A 733 23.94 25.44 -23.94
N LEU A 734 24.81 26.38 -23.62
CA LEU A 734 24.90 26.99 -22.29
C LEU A 734 25.07 28.50 -22.43
N ALA A 735 24.38 29.26 -21.59
CA ALA A 735 24.62 30.70 -21.46
C ALA A 735 25.97 30.92 -20.78
N GLU A 736 26.80 31.78 -21.34
CA GLU A 736 28.04 32.16 -20.71
C GLU A 736 27.75 33.03 -19.47
N ASP A 737 28.16 32.56 -18.30
CA ASP A 737 28.13 33.34 -17.07
C ASP A 737 29.55 33.83 -16.78
N PRO A 738 29.83 35.15 -16.86
CA PRO A 738 31.14 35.71 -16.60
C PRO A 738 31.73 35.32 -15.24
N ALA A 739 30.89 35.01 -14.24
CA ALA A 739 31.34 34.56 -12.92
C ALA A 739 31.99 33.15 -12.97
N TYR A 740 31.61 32.33 -13.95
CA TYR A 740 32.00 30.93 -14.04
C TYR A 740 32.77 30.57 -15.32
N SER A 741 32.83 31.45 -16.35
CA SER A 741 33.44 31.15 -17.65
C SER A 741 34.88 30.62 -17.56
N ALA A 742 35.76 31.34 -16.86
CA ALA A 742 37.17 30.97 -16.74
C ALA A 742 37.36 29.59 -16.07
N PRO A 743 36.86 29.36 -14.84
CA PRO A 743 37.02 28.07 -14.18
C PRO A 743 36.28 26.93 -14.88
N LEU A 744 35.17 27.20 -15.57
CA LEU A 744 34.48 26.21 -16.39
C LEU A 744 35.33 25.80 -17.60
N ASN A 745 35.95 26.75 -18.30
CA ASN A 745 36.82 26.48 -19.45
C ASN A 745 38.06 25.68 -19.05
N ASP A 746 38.69 26.02 -17.93
CA ASP A 746 39.82 25.26 -17.37
C ASP A 746 39.42 23.81 -17.05
N TRP A 747 38.25 23.63 -16.42
CA TRP A 747 37.71 22.31 -16.16
C TRP A 747 37.40 21.55 -17.46
N LEU A 748 36.76 22.17 -18.45
CA LEU A 748 36.43 21.54 -19.74
C LEU A 748 37.67 21.09 -20.51
N ALA A 749 38.77 21.84 -20.45
CA ALA A 749 40.05 21.45 -21.05
C ALA A 749 40.56 20.10 -20.51
N SER A 750 40.28 19.80 -19.23
CA SER A 750 40.62 18.51 -18.61
C SER A 750 39.70 17.35 -19.03
N GLN A 751 38.54 17.61 -19.64
CA GLN A 751 37.54 16.58 -20.00
C GLN A 751 37.72 15.99 -21.42
N GLY A 752 38.71 16.47 -22.19
CA GLY A 752 39.08 15.89 -23.49
C GLY A 752 38.11 16.21 -24.64
N GLN A 753 38.04 15.33 -25.65
CA GLN A 753 37.34 15.61 -26.91
C GLN A 753 35.82 15.78 -26.78
N GLN A 754 35.19 15.17 -25.77
CA GLN A 754 33.74 15.28 -25.57
C GLN A 754 33.30 16.71 -25.18
N ALA A 755 34.19 17.50 -24.57
CA ALA A 755 33.93 18.90 -24.25
C ALA A 755 33.63 19.76 -25.49
N LYS A 756 34.06 19.35 -26.69
CA LYS A 756 33.77 20.06 -27.95
C LYS A 756 32.29 20.08 -28.33
N ARG A 757 31.46 19.27 -27.66
CA ARG A 757 30.00 19.28 -27.85
C ARG A 757 29.30 20.45 -27.15
N LEU A 758 29.98 21.10 -26.21
CA LEU A 758 29.47 22.25 -25.49
C LEU A 758 29.74 23.54 -26.29
N ARG A 759 28.69 24.33 -26.47
CA ARG A 759 28.73 25.67 -27.08
C ARG A 759 28.23 26.67 -26.05
N GLN A 760 29.09 27.63 -25.71
CA GLN A 760 28.78 28.73 -24.81
C GLN A 760 28.37 29.95 -25.64
N PHE A 761 27.37 30.71 -25.18
CA PHE A 761 26.88 31.92 -25.84
C PHE A 761 26.87 33.09 -24.87
N GLY A 762 27.48 34.21 -25.27
CA GLY A 762 27.37 35.47 -24.54
C GLY A 762 25.93 35.99 -24.59
N ILE A 763 25.25 35.91 -23.45
CA ILE A 763 23.86 36.37 -23.26
C ILE A 763 23.85 37.31 -22.06
N GLN A 764 22.88 38.22 -21.99
CA GLN A 764 22.74 39.09 -20.82
C GLN A 764 22.58 38.25 -19.54
N PRO A 765 23.32 38.56 -18.45
CA PRO A 765 23.17 37.86 -17.19
C PRO A 765 21.81 38.19 -16.53
N GLY A 766 21.29 37.25 -15.73
CA GLY A 766 20.06 37.46 -14.94
C GLY A 766 18.75 37.29 -15.71
N LEU A 767 18.76 36.75 -16.93
CA LEU A 767 17.53 36.37 -17.63
C LEU A 767 16.79 35.25 -16.90
N SER A 768 15.46 35.25 -17.03
CA SER A 768 14.64 34.12 -16.61
C SER A 768 15.01 32.84 -17.37
N ALA A 769 14.71 31.69 -16.78
CA ALA A 769 14.87 30.41 -17.48
C ALA A 769 14.07 30.38 -18.80
N ALA A 770 12.85 30.95 -18.81
CA ALA A 770 12.00 31.04 -19.99
C ALA A 770 12.67 31.83 -21.14
N THR A 771 13.12 33.07 -20.86
CA THR A 771 13.78 33.91 -21.87
C THR A 771 15.09 33.29 -22.33
N LEU A 772 15.82 32.63 -21.44
CA LEU A 772 17.06 31.92 -21.80
C LEU A 772 16.79 30.75 -22.75
N ILE A 773 15.76 29.94 -22.46
CA ILE A 773 15.36 28.81 -23.32
C ILE A 773 14.97 29.32 -24.70
N ASN A 774 14.13 30.37 -24.78
CA ASN A 774 13.77 31.00 -26.04
C ASN A 774 15.01 31.47 -26.81
N THR A 775 15.93 32.18 -26.15
CA THR A 775 17.14 32.71 -26.79
C THR A 775 18.05 31.59 -27.32
N LEU A 776 18.31 30.55 -26.53
CA LEU A 776 19.17 29.45 -26.92
C LEU A 776 18.51 28.52 -27.96
N SER A 777 17.19 28.40 -27.97
CA SER A 777 16.45 27.63 -28.99
C SER A 777 16.69 28.16 -30.40
N GLN A 778 16.83 29.48 -30.56
CA GLN A 778 17.14 30.12 -31.83
C GLN A 778 18.56 29.78 -32.32
N GLN A 779 19.49 29.52 -31.39
CA GLN A 779 20.88 29.14 -31.68
C GLN A 779 21.08 27.63 -31.87
N ALA A 780 20.06 26.83 -31.55
CA ALA A 780 20.07 25.38 -31.65
C ALA A 780 20.06 24.91 -33.10
N LYS A 781 20.92 23.94 -33.41
CA LYS A 781 21.00 23.28 -34.73
C LYS A 781 20.20 21.98 -34.78
N GLY A 782 19.80 21.45 -33.63
CA GLY A 782 19.03 20.24 -33.50
C GLY A 782 17.62 20.38 -34.05
N GLU A 783 17.12 19.28 -34.59
CA GLU A 783 15.72 19.11 -34.99
C GLU A 783 14.83 18.95 -33.75
N TYR A 784 15.42 18.46 -32.64
CA TYR A 784 14.78 18.35 -31.33
C TYR A 784 15.56 19.13 -30.29
N LEU A 785 14.82 19.79 -29.41
CA LEU A 785 15.33 20.52 -28.26
C LEU A 785 15.10 19.69 -27.01
N VAL A 786 16.08 19.68 -26.11
CA VAL A 786 15.95 19.16 -24.75
C VAL A 786 16.24 20.29 -23.78
N THR A 787 15.28 20.69 -22.95
CA THR A 787 15.58 21.55 -21.80
C THR A 787 16.01 20.67 -20.64
N LEU A 788 17.12 21.02 -19.99
CA LEU A 788 17.63 20.30 -18.83
C LEU A 788 18.11 21.31 -17.78
N ALA A 789 17.65 21.17 -16.54
CA ALA A 789 18.10 22.03 -15.46
C ALA A 789 19.59 21.79 -15.17
N ALA A 790 20.36 22.86 -14.94
CA ALA A 790 21.81 22.80 -14.75
C ALA A 790 22.24 22.11 -13.44
N ASP A 791 21.30 21.82 -12.53
CA ASP A 791 21.51 21.03 -11.30
C ASP A 791 21.11 19.55 -11.45
N SER A 792 20.79 19.11 -12.67
CA SER A 792 20.39 17.73 -12.98
C SER A 792 21.57 16.77 -13.15
N GLU A 793 21.41 15.51 -12.76
CA GLU A 793 22.34 14.44 -13.15
C GLU A 793 21.61 13.30 -13.86
N VAL A 794 21.91 13.06 -15.13
CA VAL A 794 21.27 12.00 -15.91
C VAL A 794 21.75 10.63 -15.41
N LEU A 795 20.85 9.66 -15.25
CA LEU A 795 21.21 8.31 -14.79
C LEU A 795 21.33 7.30 -15.93
N ASN A 796 20.44 7.32 -16.91
CA ASN A 796 20.38 6.32 -17.97
C ASN A 796 21.36 6.64 -19.11
N VAL A 797 21.99 5.61 -19.67
CA VAL A 797 22.95 5.79 -20.77
C VAL A 797 22.29 6.05 -22.14
N ASN A 798 21.07 5.54 -22.29
CA ASN A 798 20.24 5.59 -23.50
C ASN A 798 19.08 6.58 -23.35
N TRP A 799 19.28 7.64 -22.57
CA TRP A 799 18.21 8.57 -22.19
C TRP A 799 17.68 9.38 -23.38
N ILE A 800 18.56 9.88 -24.26
CA ILE A 800 18.15 10.60 -25.49
C ILE A 800 17.39 9.65 -26.41
N GLU A 801 17.87 8.43 -26.59
CA GLU A 801 17.19 7.41 -27.40
C GLU A 801 15.80 7.08 -26.84
N SER A 802 15.66 7.04 -25.51
CA SER A 802 14.37 6.80 -24.86
C SER A 802 13.39 7.97 -25.01
N LEU A 803 13.87 9.21 -24.97
CA LEU A 803 13.06 10.40 -25.29
C LEU A 803 12.65 10.41 -26.77
N LEU A 804 13.60 10.14 -27.68
CA LEU A 804 13.37 10.05 -29.12
C LEU A 804 12.38 8.95 -29.48
N ASN A 805 12.42 7.80 -28.80
CA ASN A 805 11.47 6.71 -28.99
C ASN A 805 10.01 7.14 -28.81
N GLN A 806 9.77 8.18 -28.00
CA GLN A 806 8.42 8.71 -27.79
C GLN A 806 8.13 9.93 -28.67
N VAL A 807 9.02 10.92 -28.75
CA VAL A 807 8.72 12.19 -29.46
C VAL A 807 8.69 12.04 -30.98
N LEU A 808 9.31 11.00 -31.55
CA LEU A 808 9.25 10.73 -32.99
C LEU A 808 7.88 10.20 -33.46
N ARG A 809 6.96 9.92 -32.52
CA ARG A 809 5.58 9.56 -32.86
C ARG A 809 4.83 10.82 -33.33
N PRO A 810 4.11 10.79 -34.47
CA PRO A 810 3.44 11.96 -35.02
C PRO A 810 2.44 12.64 -34.05
N GLU A 811 1.79 11.86 -33.19
CA GLU A 811 0.84 12.36 -32.21
C GLU A 811 1.48 12.94 -30.93
N VAL A 812 2.79 12.79 -30.71
CA VAL A 812 3.49 13.23 -29.49
C VAL A 812 4.19 14.55 -29.72
N GLY A 813 3.86 15.56 -28.93
CA GLY A 813 4.48 16.88 -29.00
C GLY A 813 5.61 17.07 -28.00
N VAL A 814 5.44 16.56 -26.78
CA VAL A 814 6.36 16.79 -25.66
C VAL A 814 6.65 15.48 -24.92
N VAL A 815 7.89 15.28 -24.49
CA VAL A 815 8.28 14.12 -23.67
C VAL A 815 9.08 14.55 -22.43
N GLY A 816 8.72 14.04 -21.26
CA GLY A 816 9.43 14.30 -20.00
C GLY A 816 9.96 13.03 -19.31
N GLY A 817 10.98 13.21 -18.47
CA GLY A 817 11.61 12.14 -17.69
C GLY A 817 11.13 12.02 -16.23
N LYS A 818 11.44 10.88 -15.61
CA LYS A 818 11.29 10.64 -14.16
C LYS A 818 12.37 11.37 -13.38
N LEU A 819 11.98 12.20 -12.43
CA LEU A 819 12.93 12.85 -11.53
C LEU A 819 13.02 12.09 -10.21
N VAL A 820 14.25 11.97 -9.70
CA VAL A 820 14.54 11.30 -8.42
C VAL A 820 15.53 12.12 -7.60
N ASP A 821 15.58 11.89 -6.29
CA ASP A 821 16.63 12.43 -5.43
C ASP A 821 17.86 11.50 -5.37
N ARG A 822 18.90 11.92 -4.64
CA ARG A 822 20.13 11.12 -4.45
C ARG A 822 19.90 9.89 -3.57
N GLN A 823 18.79 9.86 -2.83
CA GLN A 823 18.32 8.73 -2.01
C GLN A 823 17.45 7.76 -2.81
N ALA A 824 17.38 7.92 -4.14
CA ALA A 824 16.61 7.09 -5.05
C ALA A 824 15.10 7.11 -4.77
N ARG A 825 14.57 8.23 -4.28
CA ARG A 825 13.13 8.49 -4.16
C ARG A 825 12.65 9.35 -5.31
N VAL A 826 11.42 9.16 -5.74
CA VAL A 826 10.78 9.97 -6.78
C VAL A 826 10.58 11.38 -6.27
N THR A 827 10.97 12.37 -7.08
CA THR A 827 10.72 13.79 -6.85
C THR A 827 9.71 14.37 -7.84
N GLN A 828 9.59 13.78 -9.04
CA GLN A 828 8.57 14.16 -10.01
C GLN A 828 8.28 13.03 -11.02
N ALA A 829 7.01 12.81 -11.36
CA ALA A 829 6.53 11.77 -12.26
C ALA A 829 5.41 12.26 -13.19
N GLY A 830 5.65 13.41 -13.83
CA GLY A 830 4.65 14.18 -14.59
C GLY A 830 3.92 15.19 -13.69
N LEU A 831 3.29 16.19 -14.30
CA LEU A 831 2.60 17.26 -13.60
C LEU A 831 1.08 17.10 -13.70
N ILE A 832 0.43 17.34 -12.56
CA ILE A 832 -1.00 17.26 -12.34
C ILE A 832 -1.50 18.68 -12.03
N MET A 833 -2.54 19.08 -12.75
CA MET A 833 -3.18 20.38 -12.61
C MET A 833 -4.11 20.39 -11.39
N GLY A 834 -4.13 21.50 -10.63
CA GLY A 834 -4.91 21.63 -9.39
C GLY A 834 -4.29 20.93 -8.16
N PHE A 835 -3.15 20.25 -8.31
CA PHE A 835 -2.53 19.49 -7.22
C PHE A 835 -2.05 20.41 -6.09
N ASN A 836 -2.47 20.12 -4.84
CA ASN A 836 -2.28 20.97 -3.67
C ASN A 836 -2.69 22.45 -3.90
N GLY A 837 -3.69 22.70 -4.74
CA GLY A 837 -4.17 24.06 -5.07
C GLY A 837 -3.35 24.81 -6.13
N SER A 838 -2.36 24.16 -6.76
CA SER A 838 -1.58 24.73 -7.86
C SER A 838 -1.25 23.66 -8.92
N VAL A 839 0.03 23.38 -9.17
CA VAL A 839 0.54 22.34 -10.05
C VAL A 839 1.57 21.54 -9.28
N GLY A 840 1.54 20.22 -9.40
CA GLY A 840 2.48 19.37 -8.67
C GLY A 840 2.58 17.97 -9.24
N SER A 841 3.34 17.12 -8.57
CA SER A 841 3.53 15.73 -8.95
C SER A 841 3.07 14.80 -7.85
N ALA A 842 2.44 13.70 -8.22
CA ALA A 842 2.18 12.58 -7.32
C ALA A 842 3.46 11.73 -7.10
N PHE A 843 3.35 10.76 -6.20
CA PHE A 843 4.38 9.75 -5.88
C PHE A 843 5.67 10.31 -5.25
N VAL A 844 5.69 11.59 -4.86
CA VAL A 844 6.86 12.21 -4.21
C VAL A 844 7.22 11.45 -2.93
N GLY A 845 8.49 11.05 -2.82
CA GLY A 845 9.03 10.28 -1.70
C GLY A 845 8.96 8.75 -1.85
N GLU A 846 8.23 8.23 -2.85
CA GLU A 846 8.21 6.79 -3.14
C GLU A 846 9.58 6.31 -3.66
N PRO A 847 9.99 5.06 -3.38
CA PRO A 847 11.18 4.49 -3.98
C PRO A 847 11.10 4.53 -5.51
N LYS A 848 12.21 4.78 -6.21
CA LYS A 848 12.24 4.79 -7.68
C LYS A 848 11.84 3.45 -8.32
N THR A 849 11.87 2.36 -7.55
CA THR A 849 11.46 1.00 -7.91
C THR A 849 9.97 0.72 -7.69
N SER A 850 9.22 1.65 -7.09
CA SER A 850 7.77 1.54 -6.96
C SER A 850 7.11 1.45 -8.34
N VAL A 851 6.06 0.63 -8.44
CA VAL A 851 5.22 0.54 -9.65
C VAL A 851 4.19 1.67 -9.71
N GLY A 852 3.84 2.28 -8.57
CA GLY A 852 2.84 3.34 -8.47
C GLY A 852 1.41 2.87 -8.75
N TYR A 853 0.45 3.79 -8.56
CA TYR A 853 -0.96 3.56 -8.85
C TYR A 853 -1.16 3.22 -10.33
N LEU A 854 -1.88 2.13 -10.63
CA LEU A 854 -2.08 1.59 -11.99
C LEU A 854 -0.79 1.43 -12.80
N ASN A 855 0.30 1.01 -12.15
CA ASN A 855 1.63 0.81 -12.76
C ASN A 855 2.26 2.07 -13.39
N ARG A 856 1.74 3.27 -13.07
CA ARG A 856 2.15 4.54 -13.69
C ARG A 856 3.63 4.89 -13.56
N LEU A 857 4.35 4.36 -12.58
CA LEU A 857 5.77 4.66 -12.39
C LEU A 857 6.72 3.77 -13.22
N VAL A 858 6.18 2.79 -13.94
CA VAL A 858 6.97 1.82 -14.74
C VAL A 858 6.54 1.70 -16.21
N VAL A 859 5.46 2.38 -16.62
CA VAL A 859 5.01 2.49 -18.02
C VAL A 859 4.95 3.95 -18.50
N GLU A 860 5.05 4.19 -19.81
CA GLU A 860 4.72 5.50 -20.37
C GLU A 860 3.26 5.87 -20.14
N GLN A 861 3.02 7.17 -19.92
CA GLN A 861 1.68 7.72 -19.71
C GLN A 861 1.54 9.11 -20.30
N ASN A 862 0.34 9.44 -20.75
CA ASN A 862 -0.02 10.82 -21.06
C ASN A 862 -0.27 11.60 -19.77
N CYS A 863 0.19 12.86 -19.73
CA CYS A 863 0.00 13.79 -18.63
C CYS A 863 -0.26 15.19 -19.18
N SER A 864 -0.74 16.12 -18.34
CA SER A 864 -1.05 17.48 -18.77
C SER A 864 0.21 18.30 -19.03
N ALA A 865 1.25 18.12 -18.22
CA ALA A 865 2.54 18.78 -18.41
C ALA A 865 3.71 17.96 -17.84
N VAL A 866 4.92 18.33 -18.27
CA VAL A 866 6.20 17.86 -17.71
C VAL A 866 7.11 19.07 -17.52
N SER A 867 8.06 19.01 -16.58
CA SER A 867 8.85 20.19 -16.24
C SER A 867 10.08 20.41 -17.11
N PHE A 868 10.56 21.66 -17.18
CA PHE A 868 11.81 21.99 -17.87
C PHE A 868 13.07 21.32 -17.29
N ALA A 869 12.97 20.64 -16.16
CA ALA A 869 14.07 19.88 -15.58
C ALA A 869 14.56 18.76 -16.53
N CYS A 870 13.66 18.16 -17.31
CA CYS A 870 13.99 17.26 -18.42
C CYS A 870 12.79 17.13 -19.36
N LEU A 871 12.78 17.93 -20.43
CA LEU A 871 11.71 18.01 -21.43
C LEU A 871 12.29 17.98 -22.84
N MET A 872 11.77 17.14 -23.72
CA MET A 872 12.10 17.08 -25.14
C MET A 872 10.91 17.53 -26.00
N ILE A 873 11.18 18.34 -27.02
CA ILE A 873 10.19 18.85 -27.98
C ILE A 873 10.83 19.01 -29.37
N ALA A 874 10.06 18.79 -30.44
CA ALA A 874 10.52 19.11 -31.79
C ALA A 874 10.71 20.63 -31.93
N LYS A 875 11.84 21.07 -32.50
CA LYS A 875 12.14 22.50 -32.66
C LYS A 875 11.04 23.21 -33.46
N GLN A 876 10.58 22.60 -34.55
CA GLN A 876 9.50 23.15 -35.37
C GLN A 876 8.21 23.35 -34.56
N LEU A 877 7.89 22.45 -33.64
CA LEU A 877 6.70 22.56 -32.79
C LEU A 877 6.87 23.62 -31.71
N PHE A 878 8.07 23.72 -31.12
CA PHE A 878 8.42 24.79 -30.19
C PHE A 878 8.29 26.17 -30.85
N ASP A 879 8.83 26.32 -32.07
CA ASP A 879 8.73 27.55 -32.86
C ASP A 879 7.27 27.86 -33.26
N ALA A 880 6.50 26.83 -33.64
CA ALA A 880 5.08 26.99 -34.00
C ALA A 880 4.19 27.37 -32.80
N ALA A 881 4.66 27.10 -31.58
CA ALA A 881 4.04 27.54 -30.35
C ALA A 881 4.60 28.89 -29.87
N ASP A 882 5.37 29.63 -30.68
CA ASP A 882 6.02 30.89 -30.26
C ASP A 882 6.90 30.74 -28.99
N GLY A 883 7.44 29.53 -28.77
CA GLY A 883 8.29 29.22 -27.62
C GLY A 883 7.59 29.32 -26.27
N VAL A 884 8.35 29.65 -25.23
CA VAL A 884 7.84 29.90 -23.87
C VAL A 884 7.30 31.32 -23.78
N ASP A 885 6.12 31.52 -23.20
CA ASP A 885 5.57 32.86 -22.95
C ASP A 885 6.30 33.50 -21.76
N ASP A 886 7.45 34.10 -22.05
CA ASP A 886 8.35 34.69 -21.08
C ASP A 886 7.94 36.10 -20.62
N ASN A 887 6.78 36.60 -21.05
CA ASN A 887 6.16 37.79 -20.49
C ASN A 887 5.31 37.45 -19.26
N LEU A 888 4.45 36.43 -19.37
CA LEU A 888 3.58 35.99 -18.27
C LEU A 888 4.28 35.00 -17.32
N PHE A 889 5.19 34.18 -17.83
CA PHE A 889 5.78 33.06 -17.11
C PHE A 889 7.32 33.19 -16.93
N ALA A 890 7.84 34.42 -16.88
CA ALA A 890 9.24 34.70 -16.57
C ALA A 890 9.66 34.13 -15.20
N GLU A 891 8.76 34.13 -14.22
CA GLU A 891 9.02 33.74 -12.83
C GLU A 891 8.54 32.32 -12.47
N GLY A 892 8.23 31.48 -13.47
CA GLY A 892 7.83 30.09 -13.28
C GLY A 892 6.66 29.64 -14.15
N LEU A 893 6.38 28.33 -14.13
CA LEU A 893 5.26 27.66 -14.81
C LEU A 893 5.19 27.79 -16.35
N GLY A 894 6.23 28.29 -17.01
CA GLY A 894 6.29 28.38 -18.47
C GLY A 894 6.33 27.02 -19.17
N ASP A 895 6.80 25.98 -18.49
CA ASP A 895 6.75 24.59 -18.95
C ASP A 895 5.33 24.04 -18.98
N VAL A 896 4.54 24.35 -17.93
CA VAL A 896 3.12 24.01 -17.86
C VAL A 896 2.35 24.69 -18.98
N ASP A 897 2.47 26.01 -19.13
CA ASP A 897 1.79 26.75 -20.19
C ASP A 897 2.15 26.25 -21.59
N LEU A 898 3.45 25.99 -21.85
CA LEU A 898 3.89 25.42 -23.12
C LEU A 898 3.23 24.05 -23.38
N CYS A 899 3.26 23.13 -22.40
CA CYS A 899 2.64 21.81 -22.56
C CYS A 899 1.13 21.92 -22.83
N LEU A 900 0.43 22.82 -22.14
CA LEU A 900 -1.00 23.03 -22.32
C LEU A 900 -1.35 23.62 -23.69
N ARG A 901 -0.56 24.58 -24.20
CA ARG A 901 -0.73 25.11 -25.57
C ARG A 901 -0.48 24.05 -26.64
N ILE A 902 0.56 23.24 -26.48
CA ILE A 902 0.82 22.11 -27.37
C ILE A 902 -0.33 21.09 -27.32
N GLY A 903 -0.85 20.81 -26.12
CA GLY A 903 -2.01 19.94 -25.91
C GLY A 903 -3.29 20.45 -26.58
N GLN A 904 -3.57 21.77 -26.52
CA GLN A 904 -4.68 22.38 -27.26
C GLN A 904 -4.57 22.20 -28.78
N GLY A 905 -3.34 22.09 -29.29
CA GLY A 905 -3.07 21.75 -30.69
C GLY A 905 -3.34 20.28 -31.06
N GLY A 906 -3.76 19.44 -30.11
CA GLY A 906 -4.06 18.02 -30.32
C GLY A 906 -2.88 17.07 -30.09
N TYR A 907 -1.72 17.58 -29.67
CA TYR A 907 -0.54 16.75 -29.39
C TYR A 907 -0.58 16.16 -27.98
N LEU A 908 0.03 14.98 -27.83
CA LEU A 908 0.21 14.33 -26.54
C LEU A 908 1.49 14.82 -25.84
N THR A 909 1.38 15.04 -24.53
CA THR A 909 2.53 15.15 -23.63
C THR A 909 2.73 13.79 -22.94
N VAL A 910 3.87 13.16 -23.19
CA VAL A 910 4.21 11.82 -22.69
C VAL A 910 5.25 11.92 -21.58
N TRP A 911 5.00 11.27 -20.46
CA TRP A 911 6.02 11.04 -19.45
C TRP A 911 6.57 9.62 -19.58
N THR A 912 7.90 9.46 -19.56
CA THR A 912 8.56 8.15 -19.62
C THR A 912 9.34 7.82 -18.34
N PRO A 913 9.12 6.63 -17.74
CA PRO A 913 9.88 6.16 -16.58
C PRO A 913 11.29 5.67 -16.94
N HIS A 914 11.58 5.53 -18.24
CA HIS A 914 12.84 4.98 -18.75
C HIS A 914 13.98 6.01 -18.82
N VAL A 915 13.65 7.28 -18.56
CA VAL A 915 14.62 8.37 -18.40
C VAL A 915 14.56 8.81 -16.95
N GLN A 916 15.65 8.59 -16.21
CA GLN A 916 15.78 8.99 -14.81
C GLN A 916 16.84 10.07 -14.67
N VAL A 917 16.49 11.14 -13.96
CA VAL A 917 17.36 12.29 -13.73
C VAL A 917 17.35 12.59 -12.22
N ILE A 918 18.52 12.71 -11.61
CA ILE A 918 18.62 13.20 -10.23
C ILE A 918 18.34 14.70 -10.26
N GLN A 919 17.24 15.14 -9.67
CA GLN A 919 16.85 16.54 -9.57
C GLN A 919 15.81 16.74 -8.44
N PRO A 920 15.85 17.83 -7.66
CA PRO A 920 14.95 18.03 -6.51
C PRO A 920 13.43 18.02 -6.78
N GLY A 921 12.99 18.17 -8.03
CA GLY A 921 11.59 18.20 -8.45
C GLY A 921 10.82 19.47 -8.09
N LEU A 922 11.50 20.52 -7.61
CA LEU A 922 10.87 21.78 -7.22
C LEU A 922 10.42 22.57 -8.46
N LEU A 923 9.14 22.92 -8.50
CA LEU A 923 8.58 23.83 -9.50
C LEU A 923 8.69 25.26 -9.01
N GLU A 924 9.33 26.12 -9.80
CA GLU A 924 9.30 27.55 -9.56
C GLU A 924 7.92 28.09 -9.93
N SER A 925 7.27 28.75 -8.97
CA SER A 925 5.92 29.29 -9.11
C SER A 925 5.77 30.54 -8.26
N SER A 926 6.06 31.71 -8.83
CA SER A 926 5.70 32.97 -8.16
C SER A 926 4.18 33.14 -8.09
N PRO A 927 3.64 33.90 -7.11
CA PRO A 927 2.21 34.18 -7.05
C PRO A 927 1.66 34.80 -8.34
N SER A 928 2.46 35.62 -9.03
CA SER A 928 2.07 36.22 -10.32
C SER A 928 1.97 35.18 -11.43
N ALA A 929 2.94 34.26 -11.53
CA ALA A 929 2.91 33.19 -12.53
C ALA A 929 1.73 32.24 -12.30
N LEU A 930 1.43 31.92 -11.03
CA LEU A 930 0.28 31.09 -10.68
C LEU A 930 -1.04 31.78 -11.03
N GLN A 931 -1.18 33.07 -10.75
CA GLN A 931 -2.38 33.84 -11.13
C GLN A 931 -2.53 33.89 -12.66
N ALA A 932 -1.45 34.13 -13.40
CA ALA A 932 -1.48 34.10 -14.87
C ALA A 932 -1.90 32.73 -15.42
N LEU A 933 -1.44 31.63 -14.80
CA LEU A 933 -1.87 30.28 -15.15
C LEU A 933 -3.37 30.09 -14.84
N GLN A 934 -3.85 30.55 -13.68
CA GLN A 934 -5.27 30.47 -13.30
C GLN A 934 -6.18 31.25 -14.25
N ASP A 935 -5.78 32.46 -14.63
CA ASP A 935 -6.56 33.29 -15.54
C ASP A 935 -6.63 32.69 -16.96
N LYS A 936 -5.52 32.08 -17.41
CA LYS A 936 -5.40 31.51 -18.77
C LYS A 936 -5.95 30.07 -18.88
N TRP A 937 -5.88 29.28 -17.82
CA TRP A 937 -6.12 27.83 -17.83
C TRP A 937 -7.06 27.32 -16.71
N SER A 938 -7.95 28.17 -16.20
CA SER A 938 -8.89 27.85 -15.10
C SER A 938 -9.57 26.49 -15.25
N GLN A 939 -10.17 26.21 -16.40
CA GLN A 939 -10.88 24.94 -16.65
C GLN A 939 -9.98 23.71 -16.51
N VAL A 940 -8.72 23.80 -16.95
CA VAL A 940 -7.76 22.69 -16.91
C VAL A 940 -7.21 22.49 -15.49
N LEU A 941 -7.08 23.57 -14.71
CA LEU A 941 -6.71 23.50 -13.29
C LEU A 941 -7.82 22.90 -12.43
N GLU A 942 -9.08 23.14 -12.79
CA GLU A 942 -10.24 22.52 -12.12
C GLU A 942 -10.40 21.05 -12.51
N HIS A 943 -10.15 20.72 -13.78
CA HIS A 943 -10.39 19.38 -14.34
C HIS A 943 -9.21 18.92 -15.22
N ASP A 944 -8.21 18.31 -14.59
CA ASP A 944 -7.12 17.65 -15.32
C ASP A 944 -7.63 16.37 -16.00
N ARG A 945 -7.67 16.34 -17.33
CA ARG A 945 -8.10 15.18 -18.12
C ARG A 945 -7.35 13.88 -17.76
N PHE A 946 -6.07 13.97 -17.38
CA PHE A 946 -5.24 12.79 -17.11
C PHE A 946 -5.24 12.37 -15.64
N TYR A 947 -6.03 13.05 -14.80
CA TYR A 947 -6.24 12.74 -13.39
C TYR A 947 -7.72 12.44 -13.12
N ASN A 948 -8.02 11.32 -12.46
CA ASN A 948 -9.41 10.98 -12.17
C ASN A 948 -9.96 11.86 -11.03
N LYS A 949 -11.12 12.47 -11.25
CA LYS A 949 -11.79 13.37 -10.28
C LYS A 949 -12.16 12.71 -8.94
N ASN A 950 -12.24 11.39 -8.89
CA ASN A 950 -12.54 10.61 -7.69
C ASN A 950 -11.29 10.37 -6.81
N LEU A 951 -10.11 10.87 -7.22
CA LEU A 951 -8.86 10.78 -6.47
C LEU A 951 -8.54 12.11 -5.78
N THR A 952 -7.92 12.06 -4.60
CA THR A 952 -7.49 13.26 -3.88
C THR A 952 -6.38 14.00 -4.63
N LEU A 953 -6.51 15.32 -4.77
CA LEU A 953 -5.46 16.21 -5.30
C LEU A 953 -4.49 16.69 -4.21
N GLN A 954 -4.53 16.10 -3.01
CA GLN A 954 -3.69 16.48 -1.87
C GLN A 954 -2.67 15.41 -1.48
N GLY A 955 -1.61 15.84 -0.78
CA GLY A 955 -0.63 14.94 -0.18
C GLY A 955 0.20 14.20 -1.23
N ARG A 956 0.14 12.86 -1.24
CA ARG A 956 0.90 12.01 -2.19
C ARG A 956 0.20 11.80 -3.55
N GLY A 957 -1.06 12.20 -3.68
CA GLY A 957 -1.90 11.90 -4.85
C GLY A 957 -2.34 10.44 -4.95
N TYR A 958 -3.27 10.15 -5.86
CA TYR A 958 -3.84 8.82 -6.13
C TYR A 958 -4.42 8.07 -4.91
N GLY A 959 -4.74 8.78 -3.83
CA GLY A 959 -5.60 8.28 -2.76
C GLY A 959 -7.07 8.47 -3.10
N LEU A 960 -7.95 7.69 -2.46
CA LEU A 960 -9.41 7.87 -2.57
C LEU A 960 -9.79 9.31 -2.19
N GLY A 961 -10.54 9.98 -3.07
CA GLY A 961 -11.08 11.32 -2.82
C GLY A 961 -12.13 11.34 -1.71
N PRO A 962 -12.65 12.53 -1.36
CA PRO A 962 -13.71 12.63 -0.37
C PRO A 962 -14.97 11.86 -0.81
N VAL A 963 -15.73 11.38 0.16
CA VAL A 963 -17.03 10.76 -0.08
C VAL A 963 -17.97 11.83 -0.64
N ALA A 964 -18.36 11.67 -1.89
CA ALA A 964 -19.21 12.61 -2.61
C ALA A 964 -20.34 11.88 -3.31
N ALA A 965 -21.56 12.38 -3.12
CA ALA A 965 -22.72 11.91 -3.87
C ALA A 965 -22.58 12.28 -5.35
N VAL A 966 -23.17 11.47 -6.22
CA VAL A 966 -23.31 11.83 -7.64
C VAL A 966 -24.25 13.04 -7.72
N PRO A 967 -23.90 14.10 -8.47
CA PRO A 967 -24.74 15.29 -8.63
C PRO A 967 -25.90 15.00 -9.60
N TRP A 968 -26.78 14.09 -9.21
CA TRP A 968 -27.86 13.54 -10.03
C TRP A 968 -28.76 14.61 -10.67
N MET A 969 -29.00 15.73 -9.97
CA MET A 969 -29.83 16.82 -10.48
C MET A 969 -29.12 17.66 -11.54
N GLU A 970 -27.81 17.91 -11.40
CA GLU A 970 -27.02 18.64 -12.40
C GLU A 970 -26.91 17.82 -13.69
N LEU A 971 -26.70 16.51 -13.56
CA LEU A 971 -26.70 15.58 -14.71
C LEU A 971 -28.03 15.57 -15.45
N LEU A 972 -29.15 15.70 -14.73
CA LEU A 972 -30.48 15.83 -15.34
C LEU A 972 -30.67 17.14 -16.10
N GLU A 973 -30.12 18.23 -15.60
CA GLU A 973 -30.18 19.53 -16.29
C GLU A 973 -29.31 19.53 -17.54
N GLN A 974 -28.12 18.93 -17.47
CA GLN A 974 -27.20 18.80 -18.61
C GLN A 974 -27.75 17.89 -19.71
N SER A 975 -28.46 16.81 -19.35
CA SER A 975 -29.07 15.89 -20.32
C SER A 975 -30.40 16.40 -20.92
N ALA A 976 -30.99 17.45 -20.33
CA ALA A 976 -32.24 18.04 -20.83
C ALA A 976 -32.03 19.18 -21.83
N GLY A 977 -30.81 19.76 -21.89
CA GLY A 977 -30.41 20.77 -22.87
C GLY A 977 -29.87 20.12 -24.14
#